data_AF-A0A9D8B9M4-F1
#
_entry.id   AF-A0A9D8B9M4-F1
#
_cell.length_a   1.000
_cell.length_b   1.000
_cell.length_c   1.000
_cell.angle_alpha   90.00
_cell.angle_beta   90.00
_cell.angle_gamma   90.00
#
_symmetry.space_group_name_H-M   'P 1'
#
loop_
_entity.id
_entity.type
_entity.pdbx_description
1 polymer ?
#
loop_
_entity_poly.entity_id
_entity_poly.type
_entity_poly.pdbx_seq_one_letter_code
_entity_poly.pdbx_strand_id
1 'polypeptide(L)'
;MQTFTVCSQTELHFYAVLTEPSLSKKATNTSNLRQFALRLGTQIEVTYFTHPLAGKLAPLTWGEEAPFYSTTMRKYRDAFFNNSHKKRFNDFYFFVTADTSGSFFIPGKNIFFLAGKSSSNLGESMFRLYAESKGLGDSLTLDSLVSGLLRLDSAGGKKTYLFHDDVENLVSTNGLVAHAYWEKNPDGSLQLTKGLTLPYKRNSGKVNLAVDNYWIRPFYAKAARFIAPVHVALVSIALFVMLIFRKKTNERLDLVFTTEKRWKFRFLRLVLWANFFLIGYLVFWTTDSVYKSWFFNSTNYEKLGNISMDKFIQHLNSSNSVVDQPSNGLYWEVYIKERERWKMKRMKKVLYFKVVVDSSNKMRSLRFIGDSDELHWKNYQAQAQTHLLVYTYFNEQGNFVKTSVTNYSKEEIAKKFVQPDVGKRILVFVNGYRPVSTSASAIDAFTSIGNNGVEFPSSKNVCYVEDRFDYWRPWGAFDQQFIDRIKPNEVYYADGHHSVATSNYRSIMNFLQTSSAYPKPCKGRHRCEYIKTSAGQQRTLLNLPFKSNRKGFNLRRRNGKIAGMNLLQLLNEVPNYGRNDTLFFVAHSMGYAYALGMIDALGSSCQYKAFYILAPENAQAGQIKPTQWDEIYQYGCFAKGPLRQAACLQDGVAPQTGVKGLDSKNRLTFPISYERKMGFTGSHFVGYYHWIFDIPQGQKGAVKSY
;
A
#
# COMPACT_ATOMS: atom_id res chain seq x y z
N MET A 1 16.08 22.49 8.55
CA MET A 1 16.62 21.59 7.51
C MET A 1 17.66 20.72 8.18
N GLN A 2 17.36 19.44 8.39
CA GLN A 2 18.38 18.42 8.66
C GLN A 2 18.10 17.29 7.66
N THR A 3 19.01 17.16 6.70
CA THR A 3 19.11 16.03 5.77
C THR A 3 19.74 14.87 6.53
N PHE A 4 19.01 13.76 6.67
CA PHE A 4 19.53 12.58 7.35
C PHE A 4 20.42 11.77 6.40
N THR A 5 21.69 12.18 6.33
CA THR A 5 22.81 11.32 5.93
C THR A 5 23.33 10.61 7.19
N VAL A 6 23.91 9.43 7.04
CA VAL A 6 24.28 8.54 8.15
C VAL A 6 25.23 9.20 9.18
N CYS A 7 26.03 10.20 8.81
CA CYS A 7 26.87 10.98 9.74
C CYS A 7 26.32 12.37 10.12
N SER A 8 25.03 12.66 9.89
CA SER A 8 24.38 13.88 10.42
C SER A 8 23.87 13.73 11.85
N GLN A 9 23.82 12.50 12.36
CA GLN A 9 23.50 12.22 13.75
C GLN A 9 24.79 12.28 14.56
N THR A 10 24.83 13.21 15.52
CA THR A 10 25.92 13.32 16.50
C THR A 10 26.02 12.06 17.37
N GLU A 11 24.95 11.27 17.43
CA GLU A 11 24.82 10.07 18.25
C GLU A 11 23.94 9.00 17.56
N LEU A 12 24.40 7.75 17.56
CA LEU A 12 23.72 6.56 17.08
C LEU A 12 23.36 5.67 18.28
N HIS A 13 22.08 5.33 18.44
CA HIS A 13 21.63 4.45 19.50
C HIS A 13 21.44 3.02 18.98
N PHE A 14 22.25 2.10 19.50
CA PHE A 14 22.20 0.67 19.21
C PHE A 14 21.55 -0.06 20.38
N TYR A 15 20.45 -0.76 20.12
CA TYR A 15 19.74 -1.55 21.12
C TYR A 15 19.98 -3.03 20.88
N ALA A 16 20.70 -3.67 21.78
CA ALA A 16 20.89 -5.12 21.78
C ALA A 16 19.73 -5.78 22.56
N VAL A 17 18.82 -6.43 21.84
CA VAL A 17 17.66 -7.12 22.41
C VAL A 17 18.00 -8.61 22.56
N LEU A 18 18.31 -9.02 23.78
CA LEU A 18 18.70 -10.38 24.12
C LEU A 18 17.46 -11.28 24.22
N THR A 19 17.39 -12.29 23.35
CA THR A 19 16.24 -13.20 23.28
C THR A 19 16.43 -14.48 24.11
N GLU A 20 17.60 -14.65 24.72
CA GLU A 20 17.90 -15.69 25.70
C GLU A 20 18.64 -15.10 26.89
N PRO A 21 18.28 -15.46 28.14
CA PRO A 21 18.98 -14.98 29.33
C PRO A 21 20.46 -15.37 29.37
N SER A 22 20.81 -16.51 28.78
CA SER A 22 22.18 -17.03 28.72
C SER A 22 23.12 -16.21 27.83
N LEU A 23 22.58 -15.35 26.95
CA LEU A 23 23.35 -14.47 26.07
C LEU A 23 23.82 -13.18 26.75
N SER A 24 23.32 -12.88 27.96
CA SER A 24 23.69 -11.68 28.74
C SER A 24 25.13 -11.68 29.26
N LYS A 25 25.81 -12.84 29.30
CA LYS A 25 27.14 -13.01 29.92
C LYS A 25 28.34 -12.79 28.98
N LYS A 26 28.13 -12.49 27.69
CA LYS A 26 29.25 -12.16 26.79
C LYS A 26 29.61 -10.68 26.94
N ALA A 27 30.72 -10.40 27.63
CA ALA A 27 31.27 -9.05 27.78
C ALA A 27 31.37 -8.37 26.41
N THR A 28 30.58 -7.33 26.19
CA THR A 28 30.69 -6.53 24.96
C THR A 28 31.80 -5.54 25.19
N ASN A 29 32.94 -5.70 24.51
CA ASN A 29 33.93 -4.65 24.53
C ASN A 29 33.43 -3.49 23.65
N THR A 30 32.74 -2.53 24.27
CA THR A 30 32.24 -1.31 23.64
C THR A 30 33.35 -0.30 23.36
N SER A 31 34.59 -0.52 23.86
CA SER A 31 35.73 0.37 23.59
C SER A 31 36.02 0.45 22.09
N ASN A 32 35.97 -0.69 21.39
CA ASN A 32 36.26 -0.75 19.96
C ASN A 32 35.15 -0.03 19.16
N LEU A 33 33.89 -0.28 19.48
CA LEU A 33 32.73 0.44 18.91
C LEU A 33 32.84 1.96 19.10
N ARG A 34 33.19 2.41 20.31
CA ARG A 34 33.39 3.83 20.62
C ARG A 34 34.57 4.42 19.84
N GLN A 35 35.67 3.69 19.71
CA GLN A 35 36.81 4.13 18.88
C GLN A 35 36.45 4.23 17.39
N PHE A 36 35.64 3.31 16.85
CA PHE A 36 35.16 3.41 15.46
C PHE A 36 34.18 4.56 15.28
N ALA A 37 33.27 4.77 16.23
CA ALA A 37 32.34 5.89 16.22
C ALA A 37 33.10 7.22 16.19
N LEU A 38 34.11 7.39 17.06
CA LEU A 38 34.96 8.59 17.08
C LEU A 38 35.66 8.82 15.74
N ARG A 39 36.16 7.77 15.08
CA ARG A 39 36.78 7.87 13.74
C ARG A 39 35.78 8.17 12.62
N LEU A 40 34.49 7.88 12.83
CA LEU A 40 33.39 8.29 11.95
C LEU A 40 32.86 9.70 12.26
N GLY A 41 33.38 10.38 13.30
CA GLY A 41 32.87 11.68 13.74
C GLY A 41 31.51 11.61 14.44
N THR A 42 31.13 10.45 14.99
CA THR A 42 29.85 10.20 15.68
C THR A 42 30.07 9.52 17.03
N GLN A 43 29.02 9.40 17.85
CA GLN A 43 29.04 8.60 19.08
C GLN A 43 28.09 7.42 18.92
N ILE A 44 28.49 6.22 19.37
CA ILE A 44 27.58 5.06 19.41
C ILE A 44 27.28 4.74 20.88
N GLU A 45 26.02 4.84 21.26
CA GLU A 45 25.51 4.39 22.55
C GLU A 45 24.90 2.99 22.37
N VAL A 46 25.31 2.03 23.21
CA VAL A 46 24.74 0.67 23.19
C VAL A 46 23.92 0.45 24.45
N THR A 47 22.62 0.17 24.29
CA THR A 47 21.71 -0.18 25.36
C THR A 47 21.25 -1.63 25.24
N TYR A 48 21.18 -2.33 26.36
CA TYR A 48 20.79 -3.74 26.40
C TYR A 48 19.39 -3.91 26.94
N PHE A 49 18.59 -4.71 26.25
CA PHE A 49 17.27 -5.12 26.71
C PHE A 49 17.17 -6.63 26.74
N THR A 50 16.44 -7.15 27.73
CA THR A 50 16.00 -8.54 27.70
C THR A 50 14.63 -8.59 27.03
N HIS A 51 14.48 -9.46 26.04
CA HIS A 51 13.22 -9.63 25.34
C HIS A 51 12.13 -10.12 26.31
N PRO A 52 10.89 -9.60 26.27
CA PRO A 52 9.82 -9.98 27.22
C PRO A 52 9.44 -11.47 27.14
N LEU A 53 9.72 -12.10 26.01
CA LEU A 53 9.53 -13.54 25.77
C LEU A 53 10.86 -14.32 25.72
N ALA A 54 11.94 -13.79 26.32
CA ALA A 54 13.23 -14.47 26.31
C ALA A 54 13.13 -15.91 26.84
N GLY A 55 13.78 -16.87 26.17
CA GLY A 55 13.70 -18.30 26.50
C GLY A 55 12.40 -19.02 26.07
N LYS A 56 11.41 -18.29 25.54
CA LYS A 56 10.11 -18.83 25.07
C LYS A 56 9.90 -18.70 23.57
N LEU A 57 10.85 -18.07 22.87
CA LEU A 57 10.76 -17.80 21.45
C LEU A 57 11.30 -18.98 20.63
N ALA A 58 10.66 -19.28 19.51
CA ALA A 58 11.06 -20.38 18.63
C ALA A 58 12.36 -20.06 17.88
N PRO A 59 13.29 -21.03 17.69
CA PRO A 59 14.51 -20.83 16.92
C PRO A 59 14.25 -20.21 15.54
N LEU A 60 15.17 -19.37 15.07
CA LEU A 60 15.12 -18.87 13.70
C LEU A 60 15.63 -19.94 12.74
N THR A 61 15.15 -19.92 11.51
CA THR A 61 15.73 -20.70 10.42
C THR A 61 16.36 -19.70 9.46
N TRP A 62 17.70 -19.68 9.41
CA TRP A 62 18.45 -18.85 8.48
C TRP A 62 18.51 -19.56 7.13
N GLY A 63 18.00 -18.92 6.08
CA GLY A 63 17.97 -19.57 4.77
C GLY A 63 17.02 -18.95 3.74
N GLU A 64 16.74 -17.65 3.85
CA GLU A 64 15.90 -16.97 2.87
C GLU A 64 16.65 -15.74 2.36
N GLU A 65 17.15 -15.81 1.13
CA GLU A 65 17.44 -14.65 0.27
C GLU A 65 16.12 -13.95 -0.13
N ALA A 66 15.23 -13.78 0.84
CA ALA A 66 13.99 -13.07 0.68
C ALA A 66 14.19 -11.63 1.17
N PRO A 67 13.67 -10.62 0.46
CA PRO A 67 13.80 -9.23 0.87
C PRO A 67 12.90 -8.86 2.08
N PHE A 68 12.44 -9.82 2.89
CA PHE A 68 11.47 -9.59 3.97
C PHE A 68 11.78 -10.40 5.24
N TYR A 69 11.41 -9.88 6.41
CA TYR A 69 11.50 -10.62 7.68
C TYR A 69 10.55 -11.81 7.69
N SER A 70 11.01 -12.99 8.11
CA SER A 70 10.18 -14.19 8.26
C SER A 70 9.08 -14.01 9.31
N THR A 71 8.07 -14.90 9.30
CA THR A 71 6.98 -14.87 10.31
C THR A 71 7.52 -14.94 11.74
N THR A 72 8.58 -15.73 11.97
CA THR A 72 9.21 -15.87 13.28
C THR A 72 9.96 -14.59 13.67
N MET A 73 10.74 -14.00 12.76
CA MET A 73 11.40 -12.70 12.99
C MET A 73 10.41 -11.58 13.32
N ARG A 74 9.26 -11.54 12.63
CA ARG A 74 8.19 -10.57 12.93
C ARG A 74 7.61 -10.77 14.33
N LYS A 75 7.38 -12.02 14.77
CA LYS A 75 6.94 -12.30 16.14
C LYS A 75 7.93 -11.82 17.19
N TYR A 76 9.23 -12.00 16.97
CA TYR A 76 10.27 -11.44 17.86
C TYR A 76 10.17 -9.91 17.91
N ARG A 77 10.17 -9.26 16.74
CA ARG A 77 10.10 -7.81 16.60
C ARG A 77 8.85 -7.23 17.27
N ASP A 78 7.68 -7.72 16.90
CA ASP A 78 6.38 -7.17 17.29
C ASP A 78 6.12 -7.43 18.78
N ALA A 79 6.51 -8.60 19.31
CA ALA A 79 6.37 -8.88 20.73
C ALA A 79 7.22 -7.94 21.59
N PHE A 80 8.43 -7.58 21.15
CA PHE A 80 9.26 -6.62 21.86
C PHE A 80 8.63 -5.22 21.86
N PHE A 81 8.24 -4.74 20.68
CA PHE A 81 7.75 -3.36 20.53
C PHE A 81 6.34 -3.15 21.11
N ASN A 82 5.48 -4.16 21.05
CA ASN A 82 4.13 -4.05 21.57
C ASN A 82 4.05 -4.18 23.10
N ASN A 83 5.01 -4.87 23.73
CA ASN A 83 4.95 -5.15 25.17
C ASN A 83 5.89 -4.30 26.01
N SER A 84 7.10 -4.00 25.52
CA SER A 84 8.19 -3.52 26.40
C SER A 84 8.79 -2.18 25.98
N HIS A 85 8.91 -1.89 24.68
CA HIS A 85 9.65 -0.73 24.21
C HIS A 85 8.97 -0.10 23.00
N LYS A 86 8.66 1.20 23.04
CA LYS A 86 8.16 1.88 21.83
C LYS A 86 9.29 2.06 20.83
N LYS A 87 9.07 1.63 19.58
CA LYS A 87 10.04 1.79 18.49
C LYS A 87 10.35 3.27 18.27
N ARG A 88 11.63 3.60 18.19
CA ARG A 88 12.13 4.91 17.78
C ARG A 88 12.73 4.79 16.38
N PHE A 89 12.58 5.88 15.63
CA PHE A 89 12.80 5.88 14.19
C PHE A 89 14.28 5.88 13.80
N ASN A 90 15.12 6.56 14.59
CA ASN A 90 16.57 6.70 14.35
C ASN A 90 17.41 5.61 15.00
N ASP A 91 16.76 4.70 15.69
CA ASP A 91 17.38 3.75 16.61
C ASP A 91 17.55 2.40 15.92
N PHE A 92 18.68 1.74 16.14
CA PHE A 92 19.01 0.46 15.51
C PHE A 92 18.80 -0.67 16.50
N TYR A 93 17.94 -1.62 16.16
CA TYR A 93 17.55 -2.73 17.04
C TYR A 93 18.14 -4.05 16.55
N PHE A 94 18.98 -4.66 17.38
CA PHE A 94 19.65 -5.92 17.11
C PHE A 94 19.06 -7.01 18.00
N PHE A 95 18.21 -7.86 17.42
CA PHE A 95 17.65 -9.03 18.10
C PHE A 95 18.69 -10.15 18.13
N VAL A 96 19.32 -10.33 19.27
CA VAL A 96 20.38 -11.31 19.49
C VAL A 96 19.74 -12.65 19.83
N THR A 97 19.91 -13.63 18.96
CA THR A 97 19.22 -14.92 19.02
C THR A 97 20.09 -16.05 19.53
N ALA A 98 19.47 -17.09 20.08
CA ALA A 98 20.13 -18.30 20.60
C ALA A 98 20.86 -19.12 19.51
N ASP A 99 20.59 -18.80 18.25
CA ASP A 99 20.97 -19.58 17.10
C ASP A 99 22.41 -19.30 16.67
N THR A 100 23.03 -20.28 16.00
CA THR A 100 24.47 -20.34 15.69
C THR A 100 24.79 -20.10 14.23
N SER A 101 23.81 -20.19 13.31
CA SER A 101 24.11 -20.44 11.89
C SER A 101 24.02 -19.22 10.96
N GLY A 102 23.65 -18.02 11.42
CA GLY A 102 23.66 -16.83 10.56
C GLY A 102 23.16 -15.52 11.19
N SER A 103 23.21 -14.45 10.40
CA SER A 103 22.58 -13.16 10.72
C SER A 103 21.70 -12.72 9.55
N PHE A 104 20.71 -11.90 9.81
CA PHE A 104 19.78 -11.41 8.79
C PHE A 104 19.49 -9.93 9.01
N PHE A 105 19.56 -9.19 7.94
CA PHE A 105 19.15 -7.80 7.88
C PHE A 105 18.58 -7.54 6.50
N ILE A 106 17.74 -6.50 6.42
CA ILE A 106 17.29 -5.96 5.14
C ILE A 106 18.12 -4.70 4.89
N PRO A 107 18.83 -4.58 3.75
CA PRO A 107 19.62 -3.38 3.46
C PRO A 107 18.81 -2.09 3.63
N GLY A 108 19.40 -1.09 4.30
CA GLY A 108 18.74 0.20 4.56
C GLY A 108 17.79 0.23 5.77
N LYS A 109 17.74 -0.82 6.59
CA LYS A 109 16.79 -0.94 7.72
C LYS A 109 17.43 -0.86 9.09
N ASN A 110 16.60 -0.60 10.08
CA ASN A 110 17.02 -0.40 11.48
C ASN A 110 16.70 -1.58 12.40
N ILE A 111 16.36 -2.74 11.83
CA ILE A 111 16.10 -3.96 12.57
C ILE A 111 16.99 -5.07 12.02
N PHE A 112 17.69 -5.74 12.93
CA PHE A 112 18.68 -6.75 12.62
C PHE A 112 18.42 -7.97 13.47
N PHE A 113 18.66 -9.16 12.91
CA PHE A 113 18.65 -10.41 13.62
C PHE A 113 20.06 -10.98 13.60
N LEU A 114 20.65 -11.12 14.78
CA LEU A 114 22.06 -11.47 14.96
C LEU A 114 22.17 -12.81 15.69
N ALA A 115 22.98 -13.74 15.19
CA ALA A 115 23.33 -14.96 15.91
C ALA A 115 24.17 -14.63 17.16
N GLY A 116 23.65 -14.96 18.35
CA GLY A 116 24.30 -14.70 19.63
C GLY A 116 25.45 -15.65 19.97
N LYS A 117 25.58 -16.77 19.26
CA LYS A 117 26.63 -17.78 19.50
C LYS A 117 27.89 -17.63 18.63
N SER A 118 28.02 -16.55 17.84
CA SER A 118 29.26 -16.24 17.13
C SER A 118 30.48 -16.13 18.07
N SER A 119 31.67 -16.46 17.56
CA SER A 119 32.98 -16.33 18.24
C SER A 119 33.49 -14.88 18.29
N SER A 120 32.87 -13.97 17.55
CA SER A 120 33.23 -12.54 17.54
C SER A 120 32.57 -11.73 18.68
N ASN A 121 33.18 -10.59 19.01
CA ASN A 121 32.63 -9.63 19.98
C ASN A 121 31.29 -9.08 19.45
N LEU A 122 30.24 -9.14 20.28
CA LEU A 122 28.88 -8.69 19.95
C LEU A 122 28.85 -7.28 19.34
N GLY A 123 29.65 -6.35 19.89
CA GLY A 123 29.69 -4.98 19.41
C GLY A 123 30.31 -4.84 18.02
N GLU A 124 31.33 -5.64 17.73
CA GLU A 124 31.91 -5.72 16.38
C GLU A 124 30.91 -6.35 15.41
N SER A 125 30.22 -7.43 15.82
CA SER A 125 29.21 -8.08 14.97
C SER A 125 28.07 -7.12 14.63
N MET A 126 27.58 -6.33 15.60
CA MET A 126 26.56 -5.30 15.36
C MET A 126 27.06 -4.24 14.37
N PHE A 127 28.30 -3.77 14.52
CA PHE A 127 28.88 -2.77 13.62
C PHE A 127 29.09 -3.29 12.20
N ARG A 128 29.57 -4.53 12.05
CA ARG A 128 29.73 -5.19 10.74
C ARG A 128 28.39 -5.34 10.03
N LEU A 129 27.40 -5.88 10.72
CA LEU A 129 26.05 -6.06 10.17
C LEU A 129 25.42 -4.70 9.79
N TYR A 130 25.67 -3.67 10.58
CA TYR A 130 25.30 -2.30 10.26
C TYR A 130 25.99 -1.81 8.97
N ALA A 131 27.31 -1.97 8.86
CA ALA A 131 28.08 -1.54 7.69
C ALA A 131 27.68 -2.32 6.42
N GLU A 132 27.43 -3.62 6.53
CA GLU A 132 26.92 -4.46 5.45
C GLU A 132 25.53 -4.03 5.00
N SER A 133 24.66 -3.62 5.93
CA SER A 133 23.35 -3.04 5.59
C SER A 133 23.43 -1.75 4.78
N LYS A 134 24.61 -1.11 4.74
CA LYS A 134 24.91 0.05 3.89
C LYS A 134 25.59 -0.32 2.56
N GLY A 135 25.71 -1.61 2.26
CA GLY A 135 26.24 -2.13 1.00
C GLY A 135 27.75 -2.33 0.98
N LEU A 136 28.40 -2.43 2.16
CA LEU A 136 29.80 -2.81 2.28
C LEU A 136 29.92 -4.34 2.42
N GLY A 137 31.01 -4.94 1.92
CA GLY A 137 31.19 -6.39 1.92
C GLY A 137 31.57 -6.96 3.30
N ASP A 138 31.02 -8.12 3.65
CA ASP A 138 31.25 -8.85 4.92
C ASP A 138 32.73 -9.24 5.15
N SER A 139 33.47 -9.53 4.06
CA SER A 139 34.89 -9.92 4.12
C SER A 139 35.88 -8.77 4.39
N LEU A 140 35.41 -7.53 4.55
CA LEU A 140 36.27 -6.37 4.75
C LEU A 140 36.82 -6.32 6.19
N THR A 141 38.06 -5.85 6.32
CA THR A 141 38.61 -5.50 7.64
C THR A 141 37.82 -4.34 8.25
N LEU A 142 37.81 -4.25 9.57
CA LEU A 142 37.04 -3.25 10.30
C LEU A 142 37.47 -1.81 9.95
N ASP A 143 38.77 -1.58 9.74
CA ASP A 143 39.31 -0.30 9.24
C ASP A 143 38.86 0.01 7.79
N SER A 144 38.74 -1.02 6.95
CA SER A 144 38.22 -0.88 5.60
C SER A 144 36.73 -0.57 5.59
N LEU A 145 35.96 -1.11 6.55
CA LEU A 145 34.55 -0.78 6.75
C LEU A 145 34.37 0.68 7.19
N VAL A 146 35.15 1.15 8.18
CA VAL A 146 35.13 2.56 8.62
C VAL A 146 35.51 3.49 7.46
N SER A 147 36.57 3.17 6.73
CA SER A 147 37.01 3.96 5.56
C SER A 147 35.98 3.92 4.42
N GLY A 148 35.32 2.79 4.22
CA GLY A 148 34.24 2.64 3.25
C GLY A 148 33.01 3.48 3.61
N LEU A 149 32.62 3.50 4.88
CA LEU A 149 31.54 4.36 5.40
C LEU A 149 31.88 5.84 5.25
N LEU A 150 33.12 6.25 5.58
CA LEU A 150 33.59 7.62 5.37
C LEU A 150 33.56 8.00 3.89
N ARG A 151 34.02 7.12 2.98
CA ARG A 151 33.97 7.39 1.53
C ARG A 151 32.54 7.48 0.98
N LEU A 152 31.62 6.65 1.49
CA LEU A 152 30.20 6.75 1.14
C LEU A 152 29.62 8.11 1.54
N ASP A 153 30.13 8.70 2.62
CA ASP A 153 29.71 10.00 3.15
C ASP A 153 30.41 11.18 2.43
N SER A 154 31.72 11.07 2.16
CA SER A 154 32.54 12.08 1.46
C SER A 154 32.20 12.23 -0.03
N ALA A 155 31.65 11.19 -0.67
CA ALA A 155 31.48 11.17 -2.11
C ALA A 155 30.52 12.23 -2.66
N GLY A 156 29.72 12.92 -1.82
CA GLY A 156 28.68 13.89 -2.25
C GLY A 156 27.60 13.29 -3.18
N GLY A 157 27.81 12.06 -3.64
CA GLY A 157 26.91 11.24 -4.39
C GLY A 157 25.82 10.79 -3.45
N LYS A 158 24.67 11.43 -3.62
CA LYS A 158 23.39 11.02 -3.06
C LYS A 158 23.10 9.56 -3.47
N LYS A 159 23.73 8.57 -2.85
CA LYS A 159 23.02 7.34 -2.55
C LYS A 159 22.36 7.58 -1.22
N THR A 160 21.33 8.43 -1.26
CA THR A 160 20.32 8.45 -0.22
C THR A 160 19.68 7.07 -0.29
N TYR A 161 20.23 6.12 0.44
CA TYR A 161 19.54 4.88 0.74
C TYR A 161 18.28 5.32 1.45
N LEU A 162 17.17 5.26 0.72
CA LEU A 162 15.85 5.57 1.22
C LEU A 162 15.60 4.66 2.42
N PHE A 163 15.55 5.25 3.61
CA PHE A 163 15.24 4.60 4.87
C PHE A 163 13.80 4.02 4.92
N HIS A 164 13.08 3.99 3.79
CA HIS A 164 11.64 3.75 3.69
C HIS A 164 11.23 2.76 2.60
N ASP A 165 11.89 1.61 2.44
CA ASP A 165 11.16 0.43 1.93
C ASP A 165 11.87 -0.91 2.18
N ASP A 166 11.18 -1.83 2.85
CA ASP A 166 11.65 -3.19 3.19
C ASP A 166 11.31 -4.17 2.06
N VAL A 167 11.23 -3.74 0.80
CA VAL A 167 10.10 -4.07 -0.09
C VAL A 167 8.75 -3.58 0.46
N GLU A 168 7.94 -3.04 -0.45
CA GLU A 168 6.56 -2.59 -0.24
C GLU A 168 5.61 -3.70 0.27
N ASN A 169 6.12 -4.92 0.52
CA ASN A 169 5.41 -6.10 1.01
C ASN A 169 5.80 -6.47 2.45
N LEU A 170 5.88 -5.50 3.36
CA LEU A 170 5.48 -5.83 4.74
C LEU A 170 4.07 -6.43 4.63
N VAL A 171 3.89 -7.63 5.20
CA VAL A 171 2.64 -8.39 5.24
C VAL A 171 1.49 -7.44 5.51
N SER A 172 0.81 -6.96 4.47
CA SER A 172 -0.32 -6.10 4.70
C SER A 172 -1.43 -7.01 5.21
N THR A 173 -1.94 -6.70 6.39
CA THR A 173 -3.09 -7.40 6.99
C THR A 173 -4.39 -7.03 6.29
N ASN A 174 -4.36 -6.01 5.43
CA ASN A 174 -5.43 -5.58 4.53
C ASN A 174 -5.05 -5.72 3.05
N GLY A 175 -6.06 -5.88 2.21
CA GLY A 175 -5.96 -6.13 0.79
C GLY A 175 -7.08 -7.02 0.31
N LEU A 176 -7.60 -6.77 -0.89
CA LEU A 176 -8.72 -7.51 -1.48
C LEU A 176 -8.41 -9.00 -1.75
N VAL A 177 -7.15 -9.38 -1.86
CA VAL A 177 -6.71 -10.75 -2.16
C VAL A 177 -5.79 -11.25 -1.06
N ALA A 178 -6.21 -12.29 -0.35
CA ALA A 178 -5.37 -12.95 0.64
C ALA A 178 -4.61 -14.11 0.01
N HIS A 179 -3.28 -14.11 0.10
CA HIS A 179 -2.45 -15.17 -0.42
C HIS A 179 -2.20 -16.22 0.65
N ALA A 180 -2.40 -17.50 0.30
CA ALA A 180 -2.17 -18.64 1.18
C ALA A 180 -1.40 -19.75 0.47
N TYR A 181 -0.52 -20.43 1.20
CA TYR A 181 0.35 -21.48 0.67
C TYR A 181 0.32 -22.68 1.60
N TRP A 182 0.23 -23.89 1.03
CA TRP A 182 0.39 -25.12 1.78
C TRP A 182 0.81 -26.30 0.89
N GLU A 183 1.38 -27.32 1.52
CA GLU A 183 1.74 -28.58 0.89
C GLU A 183 0.82 -29.70 1.39
N LYS A 184 0.37 -30.57 0.49
CA LYS A 184 -0.46 -31.72 0.83
C LYS A 184 0.35 -33.00 0.89
N ASN A 185 0.08 -33.79 1.91
CA ASN A 185 0.46 -35.19 2.00
C ASN A 185 -0.36 -36.04 1.00
N PRO A 186 0.07 -37.29 0.69
CA PRO A 186 -0.66 -38.18 -0.20
C PRO A 186 -2.10 -38.49 0.23
N ASP A 187 -2.40 -38.44 1.54
CA ASP A 187 -3.72 -38.65 2.13
C ASP A 187 -4.65 -37.41 2.02
N GLY A 188 -4.15 -36.32 1.45
CA GLY A 188 -4.85 -35.05 1.29
C GLY A 188 -4.83 -34.14 2.54
N SER A 189 -4.21 -34.56 3.63
CA SER A 189 -3.92 -33.69 4.78
C SER A 189 -2.80 -32.69 4.44
N LEU A 190 -2.74 -31.57 5.14
CA LEU A 190 -1.66 -30.58 5.00
C LEU A 190 -0.43 -31.08 5.77
N GLN A 191 0.75 -30.86 5.20
CA GLN A 191 2.01 -31.17 5.86
C GLN A 191 2.19 -30.28 7.10
N LEU A 192 2.07 -30.87 8.30
CA LEU A 192 2.00 -30.11 9.55
C LEU A 192 3.27 -29.32 9.90
N THR A 193 4.44 -29.77 9.46
CA THR A 193 5.73 -29.08 9.71
C THR A 193 5.80 -27.71 9.05
N LYS A 194 5.21 -27.57 7.85
CA LYS A 194 5.11 -26.31 7.11
C LYS A 194 3.78 -25.59 7.37
N GLY A 195 2.71 -26.36 7.55
CA GLY A 195 1.37 -25.87 7.86
C GLY A 195 0.77 -24.95 6.79
N LEU A 196 -0.15 -24.09 7.23
CA LEU A 196 -0.75 -23.03 6.42
C LEU A 196 0.09 -21.74 6.52
N THR A 197 0.69 -21.33 5.41
CA THR A 197 1.51 -20.10 5.32
C THR A 197 0.71 -18.96 4.72
N LEU A 198 0.70 -17.82 5.42
CA LEU A 198 -0.09 -16.62 5.08
C LEU A 198 0.84 -15.40 4.98
N PRO A 199 1.53 -15.21 3.82
CA PRO A 199 2.64 -14.27 3.76
C PRO A 199 2.20 -12.83 3.50
N TYR A 200 1.07 -12.56 2.84
CA TYR A 200 0.58 -11.20 2.56
C TYR A 200 -0.87 -11.17 2.05
N LYS A 201 -1.57 -10.05 2.26
CA LYS A 201 -2.69 -9.64 1.41
C LYS A 201 -2.23 -8.61 0.38
N ARG A 202 -2.94 -8.47 -0.74
CA ARG A 202 -2.70 -7.46 -1.78
C ARG A 202 -4.00 -7.03 -2.42
N ASN A 203 -3.96 -6.00 -3.25
CA ASN A 203 -5.09 -5.60 -4.10
C ASN A 203 -5.06 -6.22 -5.49
N SER A 204 -4.21 -7.23 -5.68
CA SER A 204 -4.04 -7.98 -6.91
C SER A 204 -3.83 -9.47 -6.62
N GLY A 205 -4.40 -10.30 -7.49
CA GLY A 205 -4.02 -11.69 -7.63
C GLY A 205 -2.86 -11.81 -8.62
N LYS A 206 -2.34 -13.03 -8.78
CA LYS A 206 -1.35 -13.36 -9.80
C LYS A 206 -2.00 -14.16 -10.92
N VAL A 207 -1.43 -14.00 -12.12
CA VAL A 207 -1.82 -14.73 -13.31
C VAL A 207 -0.57 -15.30 -13.95
N ASN A 208 -0.52 -16.62 -14.09
CA ASN A 208 0.56 -17.29 -14.81
C ASN A 208 0.26 -17.34 -16.31
N LEU A 209 1.13 -16.74 -17.10
CA LEU A 209 1.07 -16.71 -18.57
C LEU A 209 1.74 -17.93 -19.21
N ALA A 210 2.59 -18.65 -18.47
CA ALA A 210 3.26 -19.85 -18.94
C ALA A 210 2.35 -21.08 -18.79
N VAL A 211 1.22 -21.06 -19.49
CA VAL A 211 0.28 -22.18 -19.53
C VAL A 211 0.63 -23.13 -20.68
N ASP A 212 0.55 -24.43 -20.42
CA ASP A 212 0.96 -25.48 -21.37
C ASP A 212 0.03 -25.60 -22.57
N ASN A 213 -1.28 -25.38 -22.37
CA ASN A 213 -2.26 -25.48 -23.44
C ASN A 213 -2.20 -24.25 -24.37
N TYR A 214 -1.83 -24.50 -25.63
CA TYR A 214 -1.69 -23.50 -26.68
C TYR A 214 -2.96 -22.64 -26.89
N TRP A 215 -4.16 -23.25 -26.88
CA TRP A 215 -5.41 -22.56 -27.18
C TRP A 215 -5.79 -21.50 -26.14
N ILE A 216 -5.31 -21.67 -24.90
CA ILE A 216 -5.57 -20.75 -23.78
C ILE A 216 -4.37 -19.90 -23.41
N ARG A 217 -3.20 -20.17 -23.99
CA ARG A 217 -2.01 -19.36 -23.74
C ARG A 217 -2.21 -17.98 -24.37
N PRO A 218 -2.19 -16.89 -23.59
CA PRO A 218 -2.39 -15.56 -24.14
C PRO A 218 -1.19 -15.15 -24.99
N PHE A 219 -1.42 -14.73 -26.23
CA PHE A 219 -0.40 -14.10 -27.08
C PHE A 219 -0.41 -12.58 -26.96
N TYR A 220 -1.47 -12.01 -26.38
CA TYR A 220 -1.58 -10.59 -26.07
C TYR A 220 -2.04 -10.39 -24.63
N ALA A 221 -1.29 -9.61 -23.85
CA ALA A 221 -1.62 -9.25 -22.48
C ALA A 221 -1.37 -7.76 -22.24
N LYS A 222 -2.40 -7.01 -21.85
CA LYS A 222 -2.26 -5.62 -21.42
C LYS A 222 -3.26 -5.26 -20.31
N ALA A 223 -2.73 -4.93 -19.14
CA ALA A 223 -3.45 -4.56 -17.91
C ALA A 223 -4.49 -5.61 -17.43
N ALA A 224 -5.64 -5.69 -18.10
CA ALA A 224 -6.75 -6.59 -17.76
C ALA A 224 -7.33 -7.33 -18.98
N ARG A 225 -6.70 -7.19 -20.16
CA ARG A 225 -7.11 -7.88 -21.39
C ARG A 225 -6.09 -8.94 -21.73
N PHE A 226 -6.58 -10.16 -21.91
CA PHE A 226 -5.82 -11.34 -22.29
C PHE A 226 -6.51 -11.91 -23.52
N ILE A 227 -5.78 -12.03 -24.62
CA ILE A 227 -6.30 -12.63 -25.85
C ILE A 227 -5.48 -13.88 -26.11
N ALA A 228 -6.20 -14.99 -26.24
CA ALA A 228 -5.67 -16.32 -26.54
C ALA A 228 -6.24 -16.83 -27.87
N PRO A 229 -5.61 -17.83 -28.53
CA PRO A 229 -6.06 -18.33 -29.83
C PRO A 229 -7.52 -18.76 -29.87
N VAL A 230 -8.07 -19.27 -28.77
CA VAL A 230 -9.50 -19.63 -28.66
C VAL A 230 -10.44 -18.46 -28.97
N HIS A 231 -10.09 -17.22 -28.61
CA HIS A 231 -10.90 -16.04 -28.90
C HIS A 231 -10.98 -15.80 -30.40
N VAL A 232 -9.83 -15.87 -31.07
CA VAL A 232 -9.73 -15.64 -32.52
C VAL A 232 -10.46 -16.75 -33.27
N ALA A 233 -10.27 -18.01 -32.87
CA ALA A 233 -10.93 -19.15 -33.49
C ALA A 233 -12.46 -19.08 -33.38
N LEU A 234 -13.01 -18.85 -32.18
CA LEU A 234 -14.46 -18.81 -31.99
C LEU A 234 -15.11 -17.62 -32.71
N VAL A 235 -14.46 -16.45 -32.69
CA VAL A 235 -14.94 -15.30 -33.47
C VAL A 235 -14.88 -15.61 -34.97
N SER A 236 -13.80 -16.23 -35.45
CA SER A 236 -13.64 -16.56 -36.88
C SER A 236 -14.70 -17.57 -37.35
N ILE A 237 -14.98 -18.60 -36.55
CA ILE A 237 -16.06 -19.58 -36.82
C ILE A 237 -17.41 -18.87 -36.85
N ALA A 238 -17.71 -18.02 -35.87
CA ALA A 238 -18.97 -17.28 -35.83
C ALA A 238 -19.14 -16.37 -37.05
N LEU A 239 -18.10 -15.62 -37.42
CA LEU A 239 -18.12 -14.77 -38.61
C LEU A 239 -18.26 -15.62 -39.89
N PHE A 240 -17.59 -16.77 -39.98
CA PHE A 240 -17.72 -17.66 -41.14
C PHE A 240 -19.13 -18.22 -41.31
N VAL A 241 -19.75 -18.72 -40.23
CA VAL A 241 -21.15 -19.16 -40.24
C VAL A 241 -22.08 -18.03 -40.66
N MET A 242 -21.83 -16.81 -40.17
CA MET A 242 -22.61 -15.63 -40.55
C MET A 242 -22.41 -15.22 -42.01
N LEU A 243 -21.22 -15.39 -42.59
CA LEU A 243 -20.98 -15.16 -44.02
C LEU A 243 -21.77 -16.15 -44.88
N ILE A 244 -21.82 -17.44 -44.49
CA ILE A 244 -22.63 -18.45 -45.17
C ILE A 244 -24.12 -18.11 -45.06
N PHE A 245 -24.59 -17.78 -43.85
CA PHE A 245 -25.99 -17.39 -43.63
C PHE A 245 -26.36 -16.18 -44.49
N ARG A 246 -25.52 -15.14 -44.47
CA ARG A 246 -25.70 -13.93 -45.29
C ARG A 246 -25.72 -14.24 -46.78
N LYS A 247 -24.83 -15.10 -47.28
CA LYS A 247 -24.81 -15.53 -48.68
C LYS A 247 -26.15 -16.19 -49.04
N LYS A 248 -26.60 -17.16 -48.26
CA LYS A 248 -27.91 -17.83 -48.47
C LYS A 248 -29.09 -16.88 -48.37
N THR A 249 -29.07 -15.93 -47.43
CA THR A 249 -30.13 -14.92 -47.30
C THR A 249 -30.15 -14.01 -48.54
N ASN A 250 -28.99 -13.56 -49.02
CA ASN A 250 -28.91 -12.75 -50.24
C ASN A 250 -29.40 -13.52 -51.48
N GLU A 251 -28.96 -14.77 -51.67
CA GLU A 251 -29.40 -15.64 -52.79
C GLU A 251 -30.93 -15.82 -52.78
N ARG A 252 -31.53 -16.07 -51.61
CA ARG A 252 -33.00 -16.16 -51.48
C ARG A 252 -33.70 -14.84 -51.73
N LEU A 253 -33.12 -13.73 -51.29
CA LEU A 253 -33.70 -12.39 -51.51
C LEU A 253 -33.69 -12.01 -52.98
N ASP A 254 -32.64 -12.37 -53.72
CA ASP A 254 -32.50 -12.10 -55.15
C ASP A 254 -33.48 -12.95 -56.00
N LEU A 255 -33.92 -14.12 -55.49
CA LEU A 255 -34.91 -14.99 -56.16
C LEU A 255 -36.38 -14.57 -55.95
N VAL A 256 -36.72 -13.89 -54.85
CA VAL A 256 -38.11 -13.71 -54.41
C VAL A 256 -38.68 -12.31 -54.73
N PHE A 257 -37.86 -11.30 -55.04
CA PHE A 257 -38.34 -9.92 -55.12
C PHE A 257 -37.85 -9.13 -56.34
N THR A 258 -38.77 -8.36 -56.94
CA THR A 258 -38.57 -7.52 -58.14
C THR A 258 -37.86 -6.17 -57.86
N THR A 259 -37.37 -5.56 -58.95
CA THR A 259 -36.43 -4.42 -59.03
C THR A 259 -36.88 -3.12 -58.33
N GLU A 260 -38.15 -2.96 -57.97
CA GLU A 260 -38.71 -1.72 -57.42
C GLU A 260 -38.43 -1.49 -55.91
N LYS A 261 -37.99 -2.51 -55.16
CA LYS A 261 -37.79 -2.42 -53.69
C LYS A 261 -36.34 -2.15 -53.24
N ARG A 262 -35.49 -1.57 -54.11
CA ARG A 262 -34.02 -1.36 -53.92
C ARG A 262 -33.60 -0.75 -52.56
N TRP A 263 -34.37 0.18 -52.01
CA TRP A 263 -34.04 0.81 -50.71
C TRP A 263 -34.25 -0.11 -49.51
N LYS A 264 -35.31 -0.94 -49.52
CA LYS A 264 -35.56 -1.93 -48.47
C LYS A 264 -34.45 -2.99 -48.43
N PHE A 265 -33.86 -3.32 -49.58
CA PHE A 265 -32.69 -4.22 -49.66
C PHE A 265 -31.41 -3.60 -49.11
N ARG A 266 -31.14 -2.32 -49.40
CA ARG A 266 -29.98 -1.61 -48.84
C ARG A 266 -30.06 -1.57 -47.31
N PHE A 267 -31.25 -1.29 -46.77
CA PHE A 267 -31.48 -1.32 -45.32
C PHE A 267 -31.30 -2.73 -44.73
N LEU A 268 -31.89 -3.77 -45.33
CA LEU A 268 -31.74 -5.14 -44.85
C LEU A 268 -30.28 -5.61 -44.88
N ARG A 269 -29.52 -5.29 -45.94
CA ARG A 269 -28.07 -5.58 -46.01
C ARG A 269 -27.29 -4.85 -44.92
N LEU A 270 -27.65 -3.61 -44.60
CA LEU A 270 -27.06 -2.86 -43.50
C LEU A 270 -27.38 -3.49 -42.14
N VAL A 271 -28.62 -3.94 -41.92
CA VAL A 271 -29.03 -4.66 -40.71
C VAL A 271 -28.27 -5.99 -40.57
N LEU A 272 -28.10 -6.74 -41.67
CA LEU A 272 -27.31 -7.98 -41.66
C LEU A 272 -25.83 -7.71 -41.34
N TRP A 273 -25.26 -6.62 -41.83
CA TRP A 273 -23.91 -6.18 -41.45
C TRP A 273 -23.82 -5.76 -39.98
N ALA A 274 -24.79 -5.01 -39.47
CA ALA A 274 -24.84 -4.64 -38.06
C ALA A 274 -24.92 -5.89 -37.16
N ASN A 275 -25.77 -6.85 -37.52
CA ASN A 275 -25.87 -8.14 -36.82
C ASN A 275 -24.58 -8.97 -36.92
N PHE A 276 -23.90 -8.96 -38.06
CA PHE A 276 -22.61 -9.62 -38.23
C PHE A 276 -21.57 -9.13 -37.21
N PHE A 277 -21.41 -7.81 -37.08
CA PHE A 277 -20.48 -7.22 -36.10
C PHE A 277 -20.95 -7.43 -34.66
N LEU A 278 -22.26 -7.33 -34.40
CA LEU A 278 -22.82 -7.56 -33.07
C LEU A 278 -22.58 -8.99 -32.59
N ILE A 279 -22.84 -10.00 -33.43
CA ILE A 279 -22.62 -11.41 -33.09
C ILE A 279 -21.13 -11.67 -32.86
N GLY A 280 -20.25 -11.16 -33.72
CA GLY A 280 -18.80 -11.27 -33.51
C GLY A 280 -18.35 -10.67 -32.17
N TYR A 281 -18.88 -9.50 -31.81
CA TYR A 281 -18.63 -8.88 -30.52
C TYR A 281 -19.17 -9.70 -29.34
N LEU A 282 -20.41 -10.22 -29.44
CA LEU A 282 -21.03 -11.03 -28.39
C LEU A 282 -20.24 -12.33 -28.16
N VAL A 283 -19.84 -13.03 -29.23
CA VAL A 283 -19.01 -14.23 -29.15
C VAL A 283 -17.66 -13.93 -28.52
N PHE A 284 -17.02 -12.83 -28.90
CA PHE A 284 -15.78 -12.40 -28.25
C PHE A 284 -15.99 -12.14 -26.76
N TRP A 285 -17.05 -11.41 -26.40
CA TRP A 285 -17.36 -11.06 -25.01
C TRP A 285 -17.70 -12.28 -24.14
N THR A 286 -18.51 -13.22 -24.64
CA THR A 286 -18.81 -14.46 -23.92
C THR A 286 -17.57 -15.34 -23.78
N THR A 287 -16.78 -15.47 -24.84
CA THR A 287 -15.51 -16.21 -24.80
C THR A 287 -14.55 -15.61 -23.78
N ASP A 288 -14.36 -14.29 -23.79
CA ASP A 288 -13.50 -13.59 -22.83
C ASP A 288 -14.00 -13.78 -21.38
N SER A 289 -15.32 -13.72 -21.15
CA SER A 289 -15.90 -13.96 -19.82
C SER A 289 -15.62 -15.38 -19.30
N VAL A 290 -15.88 -16.40 -20.14
CA VAL A 290 -15.64 -17.81 -19.79
C VAL A 290 -14.15 -18.08 -19.62
N TYR A 291 -13.32 -17.58 -20.55
CA TYR A 291 -11.87 -17.70 -20.50
C TYR A 291 -11.33 -17.15 -19.19
N LYS A 292 -11.73 -15.93 -18.80
CA LYS A 292 -11.29 -15.31 -17.55
C LYS A 292 -11.74 -16.09 -16.33
N SER A 293 -12.98 -16.59 -16.32
CA SER A 293 -13.47 -17.43 -15.23
C SER A 293 -12.62 -18.70 -15.07
N TRP A 294 -12.24 -19.36 -16.16
CA TRP A 294 -11.44 -20.58 -16.06
C TRP A 294 -9.95 -20.31 -15.78
N PHE A 295 -9.35 -19.43 -16.58
CA PHE A 295 -7.93 -19.13 -16.58
C PHE A 295 -7.47 -18.45 -15.27
N PHE A 296 -8.30 -17.57 -14.70
CA PHE A 296 -7.93 -16.87 -13.47
C PHE A 296 -8.30 -17.61 -12.19
N ASN A 297 -9.30 -18.51 -12.22
CA ASN A 297 -9.70 -19.21 -11.01
C ASN A 297 -8.81 -20.42 -10.70
N SER A 298 -8.09 -20.94 -11.69
CA SER A 298 -7.12 -22.01 -11.46
C SER A 298 -5.98 -22.01 -12.47
N THR A 299 -4.75 -22.27 -12.01
CA THR A 299 -3.61 -22.44 -12.90
C THR A 299 -2.62 -23.45 -12.35
N ASN A 300 -2.08 -24.31 -13.22
CA ASN A 300 -1.01 -25.24 -12.85
C ASN A 300 0.36 -24.63 -13.17
N TYR A 301 1.36 -24.97 -12.36
CA TYR A 301 2.76 -24.57 -12.55
C TYR A 301 3.63 -25.81 -12.80
N GLU A 302 3.23 -26.66 -13.77
CA GLU A 302 3.86 -27.96 -13.98
C GLU A 302 5.34 -27.85 -14.36
N LYS A 303 5.70 -26.83 -15.15
CA LYS A 303 7.09 -26.59 -15.61
C LYS A 303 8.07 -26.27 -14.48
N LEU A 304 7.60 -25.83 -13.31
CA LEU A 304 8.49 -25.52 -12.20
C LEU A 304 8.97 -26.79 -11.48
N GLY A 305 8.28 -27.92 -11.63
CA GLY A 305 8.62 -29.15 -10.94
C GLY A 305 8.61 -29.00 -9.42
N ASN A 306 9.47 -29.77 -8.75
CA ASN A 306 9.52 -29.91 -7.30
C ASN A 306 10.35 -28.80 -6.61
N ILE A 307 9.92 -27.54 -6.72
CA ILE A 307 10.58 -26.44 -5.99
C ILE A 307 10.01 -26.22 -4.59
N SER A 308 10.83 -25.67 -3.68
CA SER A 308 10.40 -25.27 -2.34
C SER A 308 9.39 -24.11 -2.38
N MET A 309 8.64 -23.93 -1.30
CA MET A 309 7.66 -22.83 -1.16
C MET A 309 8.33 -21.46 -1.34
N ASP A 310 9.52 -21.25 -0.79
CA ASP A 310 10.20 -19.95 -0.85
C ASP A 310 10.66 -19.62 -2.26
N LYS A 311 11.25 -20.60 -2.98
CA LYS A 311 11.60 -20.47 -4.40
C LYS A 311 10.37 -20.24 -5.26
N PHE A 312 9.23 -20.85 -4.91
CA PHE A 312 7.97 -20.64 -5.61
C PHE A 312 7.42 -19.22 -5.37
N ILE A 313 7.44 -18.72 -4.14
CA ILE A 313 7.05 -17.33 -3.81
C ILE A 313 7.98 -16.34 -4.52
N GLN A 314 9.28 -16.62 -4.60
CA GLN A 314 10.24 -15.82 -5.36
C GLN A 314 9.84 -15.79 -6.84
N HIS A 315 9.57 -16.94 -7.45
CA HIS A 315 9.11 -17.03 -8.84
C HIS A 315 7.86 -16.20 -9.11
N LEU A 316 6.86 -16.22 -8.22
CA LEU A 316 5.63 -15.43 -8.38
C LEU A 316 5.87 -13.90 -8.37
N ASN A 317 6.97 -13.45 -7.78
CA ASN A 317 7.29 -12.03 -7.65
C ASN A 317 8.35 -11.56 -8.65
N SER A 318 9.25 -12.44 -9.12
CA SER A 318 10.35 -12.09 -10.03
C SER A 318 10.16 -12.56 -11.47
N SER A 319 9.25 -13.50 -11.74
CA SER A 319 9.11 -14.06 -13.08
C SER A 319 8.31 -13.15 -14.02
N ASN A 320 8.84 -12.94 -15.22
CA ASN A 320 8.13 -12.29 -16.32
C ASN A 320 6.93 -13.11 -16.83
N SER A 321 6.85 -14.41 -16.49
CA SER A 321 5.71 -15.24 -16.81
C SER A 321 4.52 -15.05 -15.87
N VAL A 322 4.67 -14.28 -14.79
CA VAL A 322 3.62 -14.05 -13.79
C VAL A 322 3.30 -12.57 -13.75
N VAL A 323 2.03 -12.22 -13.94
CA VAL A 323 1.58 -10.82 -13.99
C VAL A 323 0.59 -10.54 -12.86
N ASP A 324 0.69 -9.35 -12.27
CA ASP A 324 -0.28 -8.87 -11.30
C ASP A 324 -1.60 -8.50 -11.98
N GLN A 325 -2.70 -9.05 -11.47
CA GLN A 325 -4.05 -8.72 -11.91
C GLN A 325 -4.78 -7.95 -10.80
N PRO A 326 -5.09 -6.66 -10.99
CA PRO A 326 -5.87 -5.89 -10.03
C PRO A 326 -7.22 -6.56 -9.74
N SER A 327 -7.58 -6.63 -8.46
CA SER A 327 -8.87 -7.17 -8.02
C SER A 327 -9.85 -6.05 -7.68
N ASN A 328 -11.13 -6.33 -7.93
CA ASN A 328 -12.26 -5.52 -7.44
C ASN A 328 -13.11 -6.28 -6.41
N GLY A 329 -12.70 -7.49 -6.01
CA GLY A 329 -13.47 -8.38 -5.13
C GLY A 329 -12.59 -9.07 -4.10
N LEU A 330 -13.21 -9.48 -2.99
CA LEU A 330 -12.56 -10.13 -1.87
C LEU A 330 -12.47 -11.65 -2.10
N TYR A 331 -11.26 -12.22 -2.16
CA TYR A 331 -11.06 -13.67 -2.32
C TYR A 331 -9.67 -14.13 -1.86
N TRP A 332 -9.55 -15.43 -1.59
CA TRP A 332 -8.26 -16.06 -1.34
C TRP A 332 -7.61 -16.52 -2.65
N GLU A 333 -6.34 -16.23 -2.83
CA GLU A 333 -5.52 -16.87 -3.86
C GLU A 333 -4.62 -17.91 -3.20
N VAL A 334 -4.93 -19.17 -3.45
CA VAL A 334 -4.37 -20.30 -2.73
C VAL A 334 -3.42 -21.08 -3.63
N TYR A 335 -2.21 -21.29 -3.13
CA TYR A 335 -1.17 -22.09 -3.78
C TYR A 335 -0.98 -23.40 -3.04
N ILE A 336 -1.17 -24.50 -3.76
CA ILE A 336 -1.17 -25.86 -3.22
C ILE A 336 -0.06 -26.63 -3.92
N LYS A 337 0.86 -27.19 -3.13
CA LYS A 337 1.80 -28.20 -3.62
C LYS A 337 1.20 -29.59 -3.40
N GLU A 338 1.01 -30.33 -4.48
CA GLU A 338 0.45 -31.68 -4.45
C GLU A 338 1.19 -32.54 -5.50
N ARG A 339 1.65 -33.72 -5.09
CA ARG A 339 2.45 -34.62 -5.95
C ARG A 339 3.61 -33.88 -6.63
N GLU A 340 4.37 -33.14 -5.82
CA GLU A 340 5.54 -32.35 -6.24
C GLU A 340 5.26 -31.21 -7.22
N ARG A 341 4.00 -30.85 -7.47
CA ARG A 341 3.62 -29.79 -8.41
C ARG A 341 2.82 -28.70 -7.71
N TRP A 342 3.10 -27.46 -8.06
CA TRP A 342 2.34 -26.30 -7.58
C TRP A 342 1.12 -26.02 -8.45
N LYS A 343 0.00 -25.73 -7.81
CA LYS A 343 -1.25 -25.30 -8.44
C LYS A 343 -1.79 -24.09 -7.70
N MET A 344 -2.40 -23.15 -8.41
CA MET A 344 -3.12 -22.02 -7.85
C MET A 344 -4.62 -22.25 -8.00
N LYS A 345 -5.40 -21.89 -6.98
CA LYS A 345 -6.86 -21.81 -7.03
C LYS A 345 -7.34 -20.55 -6.31
N ARG A 346 -8.27 -19.82 -6.92
CA ARG A 346 -9.01 -18.76 -6.23
C ARG A 346 -10.17 -19.36 -5.45
N MET A 347 -10.25 -19.03 -4.17
CA MET A 347 -11.25 -19.53 -3.22
C MET A 347 -12.03 -18.35 -2.62
N LYS A 348 -13.25 -18.63 -2.15
CA LYS A 348 -14.13 -17.65 -1.50
C LYS A 348 -13.60 -17.18 -0.16
N LYS A 349 -14.23 -16.15 0.41
CA LYS A 349 -13.76 -15.34 1.55
C LYS A 349 -13.45 -16.12 2.85
N VAL A 350 -14.09 -17.27 3.07
CA VAL A 350 -13.92 -18.10 4.26
C VAL A 350 -13.40 -19.47 3.87
N LEU A 351 -12.30 -19.90 4.48
CA LEU A 351 -11.73 -21.24 4.28
C LEU A 351 -12.00 -22.14 5.50
N TYR A 352 -12.50 -23.35 5.25
CA TYR A 352 -12.86 -24.32 6.30
C TYR A 352 -11.86 -25.46 6.36
N PHE A 353 -11.44 -25.78 7.58
CA PHE A 353 -10.46 -26.82 7.89
C PHE A 353 -10.97 -27.79 8.95
N LYS A 354 -10.73 -29.08 8.72
CA LYS A 354 -10.90 -30.15 9.70
C LYS A 354 -9.57 -30.36 10.42
N VAL A 355 -9.59 -30.36 11.74
CA VAL A 355 -8.43 -30.65 12.58
C VAL A 355 -8.71 -31.91 13.39
N VAL A 356 -7.80 -32.87 13.36
CA VAL A 356 -7.83 -34.04 14.25
C VAL A 356 -6.75 -33.85 15.31
N VAL A 357 -7.13 -33.94 16.59
CA VAL A 357 -6.24 -33.81 17.74
C VAL A 357 -6.15 -35.12 18.51
N ASP A 358 -4.99 -35.38 19.10
CA ASP A 358 -4.81 -36.51 20.02
C ASP A 358 -5.35 -36.21 21.43
N SER A 359 -5.25 -37.20 22.33
CA SER A 359 -5.68 -37.10 23.73
C SER A 359 -4.96 -36.00 24.53
N SER A 360 -3.79 -35.54 24.06
CA SER A 360 -3.04 -34.42 24.63
C SER A 360 -3.34 -33.08 23.92
N ASN A 361 -4.41 -33.04 23.10
CA ASN A 361 -4.85 -31.89 22.32
C ASN A 361 -3.82 -31.39 21.28
N LYS A 362 -2.88 -32.26 20.88
CA LYS A 362 -1.88 -31.94 19.85
C LYS A 362 -2.43 -32.29 18.47
N MET A 363 -2.22 -31.38 17.52
CA MET A 363 -2.69 -31.54 16.14
C MET A 363 -2.00 -32.73 15.46
N ARG A 364 -2.79 -33.71 15.01
CA ARG A 364 -2.35 -34.89 14.24
C ARG A 364 -2.63 -34.77 12.75
N SER A 365 -3.70 -34.07 12.39
CA SER A 365 -4.05 -33.83 10.99
C SER A 365 -4.75 -32.49 10.82
N LEU A 366 -4.48 -31.84 9.70
CA LEU A 366 -5.14 -30.61 9.26
C LEU A 366 -5.56 -30.82 7.81
N ARG A 367 -6.85 -30.70 7.49
CA ARG A 367 -7.36 -30.94 6.13
C ARG A 367 -8.28 -29.82 5.70
N PHE A 368 -8.06 -29.27 4.49
CA PHE A 368 -8.99 -28.33 3.87
C PHE A 368 -10.28 -29.06 3.45
N ILE A 369 -11.43 -28.51 3.82
CA ILE A 369 -12.76 -29.09 3.55
C ILE A 369 -13.45 -28.34 2.40
N GLY A 370 -13.38 -27.01 2.40
CA GLY A 370 -14.08 -26.19 1.42
C GLY A 370 -14.00 -24.70 1.74
N ASP A 371 -14.65 -23.90 0.90
CA ASP A 371 -14.67 -22.45 0.98
C ASP A 371 -16.10 -21.88 0.79
N SER A 372 -16.38 -20.74 1.40
CA SER A 372 -17.69 -20.05 1.32
C SER A 372 -17.53 -18.53 1.34
N ASP A 373 -18.53 -17.83 0.78
CA ASP A 373 -18.65 -16.37 0.91
C ASP A 373 -19.26 -15.98 2.26
N GLU A 374 -19.85 -16.95 2.95
CA GLU A 374 -20.49 -16.80 4.26
C GLU A 374 -19.66 -17.48 5.35
N LEU A 375 -19.62 -16.85 6.51
CA LEU A 375 -19.14 -17.46 7.73
C LEU A 375 -20.26 -18.30 8.34
N HIS A 376 -20.02 -19.59 8.49
CA HIS A 376 -20.88 -20.54 9.20
C HIS A 376 -20.17 -20.95 10.48
N TRP A 377 -20.68 -20.49 11.62
CA TRP A 377 -20.10 -20.81 12.93
C TRP A 377 -21.20 -20.98 13.98
N LYS A 378 -21.41 -22.21 14.47
CA LYS A 378 -22.53 -22.55 15.36
C LYS A 378 -23.86 -22.13 14.69
N ASN A 379 -24.65 -21.29 15.37
CA ASN A 379 -25.91 -20.75 14.86
C ASN A 379 -25.74 -19.42 14.11
N TYR A 380 -24.51 -18.94 13.94
CA TYR A 380 -24.20 -17.71 13.24
C TYR A 380 -23.95 -17.96 11.76
N GLN A 381 -24.72 -17.28 10.90
CA GLN A 381 -24.56 -17.28 9.46
C GLN A 381 -24.65 -15.86 8.92
N ALA A 382 -23.56 -15.37 8.32
CA ALA A 382 -23.53 -14.05 7.70
C ALA A 382 -22.49 -13.97 6.57
N GLN A 383 -22.71 -13.04 5.65
CA GLN A 383 -21.75 -12.70 4.60
C GLN A 383 -20.44 -12.20 5.21
N ALA A 384 -19.33 -12.84 4.84
CA ALA A 384 -18.02 -12.44 5.30
C ALA A 384 -17.61 -11.10 4.63
N GLN A 385 -17.08 -10.19 5.45
CA GLN A 385 -16.56 -8.89 5.03
C GLN A 385 -15.03 -8.85 4.96
N THR A 386 -14.37 -9.90 5.47
CA THR A 386 -12.92 -10.06 5.46
C THR A 386 -12.55 -11.52 5.18
N HIS A 387 -11.25 -11.78 5.12
CA HIS A 387 -10.67 -13.10 4.94
C HIS A 387 -10.64 -13.86 6.26
N LEU A 388 -11.34 -14.99 6.34
CA LEU A 388 -11.51 -15.78 7.57
C LEU A 388 -11.07 -17.23 7.39
N LEU A 389 -10.63 -17.83 8.49
CA LEU A 389 -10.29 -19.24 8.58
C LEU A 389 -11.14 -19.87 9.69
N VAL A 390 -11.75 -21.02 9.40
CA VAL A 390 -12.57 -21.78 10.36
C VAL A 390 -11.93 -23.15 10.58
N TYR A 391 -11.61 -23.46 11.83
CA TYR A 391 -11.02 -24.73 12.23
C TYR A 391 -12.02 -25.50 13.08
N THR A 392 -12.47 -26.65 12.60
CA THR A 392 -13.35 -27.57 13.34
C THR A 392 -12.51 -28.73 13.86
N TYR A 393 -12.43 -28.85 15.18
CA TYR A 393 -11.59 -29.82 15.89
C TYR A 393 -12.40 -31.07 16.23
N PHE A 394 -11.81 -32.23 15.94
CA PHE A 394 -12.32 -33.56 16.27
C PHE A 394 -11.27 -34.35 17.03
N ASN A 395 -11.69 -35.22 17.94
CA ASN A 395 -10.78 -36.19 18.56
C ASN A 395 -10.51 -37.38 17.61
N GLU A 396 -9.65 -38.31 18.03
CA GLU A 396 -9.32 -39.51 17.23
C GLU A 396 -10.53 -40.42 16.97
N GLN A 397 -11.53 -40.40 17.86
CA GLN A 397 -12.79 -41.13 17.72
C GLN A 397 -13.78 -40.44 16.76
N GLY A 398 -13.44 -39.26 16.22
CA GLY A 398 -14.29 -38.49 15.31
C GLY A 398 -15.36 -37.64 16.00
N ASN A 399 -15.35 -37.54 17.33
CA ASN A 399 -16.26 -36.68 18.09
C ASN A 399 -15.83 -35.22 18.00
N PHE A 400 -16.82 -34.33 17.89
CA PHE A 400 -16.62 -32.90 17.90
C PHE A 400 -16.02 -32.42 19.23
N VAL A 401 -15.00 -31.57 19.15
CA VAL A 401 -14.35 -30.95 20.32
C VAL A 401 -14.69 -29.46 20.40
N LYS A 402 -14.37 -28.69 19.36
CA LYS A 402 -14.61 -27.24 19.30
C LYS A 402 -14.50 -26.69 17.88
N THR A 403 -14.97 -25.46 17.68
CA THR A 403 -14.72 -24.68 16.46
C THR A 403 -14.07 -23.36 16.79
N SER A 404 -12.97 -23.04 16.11
CA SER A 404 -12.28 -21.75 16.21
C SER A 404 -12.42 -20.97 14.90
N VAL A 405 -12.62 -19.66 15.01
CA VAL A 405 -12.69 -18.72 13.88
C VAL A 405 -11.56 -17.72 14.05
N THR A 406 -10.68 -17.64 13.05
CA THR A 406 -9.55 -16.71 13.08
C THR A 406 -9.55 -15.75 11.91
N ASN A 407 -8.99 -14.56 12.12
CA ASN A 407 -8.68 -13.62 11.04
C ASN A 407 -7.43 -14.09 10.26
N TYR A 408 -7.02 -13.29 9.27
CA TYR A 408 -5.81 -13.54 8.48
C TYR A 408 -4.53 -13.62 9.32
N SER A 409 -4.45 -12.84 10.41
CA SER A 409 -3.33 -12.85 11.36
C SER A 409 -3.35 -14.07 12.29
N LYS A 410 -4.30 -15.00 12.11
CA LYS A 410 -4.53 -16.19 12.95
C LYS A 410 -4.95 -15.85 14.39
N GLU A 411 -5.47 -14.66 14.61
CA GLU A 411 -6.04 -14.27 15.90
C GLU A 411 -7.46 -14.81 16.02
N GLU A 412 -7.78 -15.37 17.19
CA GLU A 412 -9.11 -15.92 17.46
C GLU A 412 -10.12 -14.78 17.67
N ILE A 413 -11.09 -14.68 16.76
CA ILE A 413 -12.10 -13.61 16.76
C ILE A 413 -13.50 -14.10 17.12
N ALA A 414 -13.68 -15.39 17.40
CA ALA A 414 -14.97 -16.01 17.73
C ALA A 414 -15.72 -15.29 18.86
N LYS A 415 -15.00 -14.75 19.86
CA LYS A 415 -15.60 -13.99 20.98
C LYS A 415 -16.19 -12.65 20.55
N LYS A 416 -15.64 -12.01 19.51
CA LYS A 416 -16.07 -10.69 19.05
C LYS A 416 -17.48 -10.73 18.42
N PHE A 417 -17.93 -11.89 17.92
CA PHE A 417 -19.28 -12.06 17.34
C PHE A 417 -20.41 -12.02 18.39
N VAL A 418 -20.09 -12.17 19.68
CA VAL A 418 -21.07 -12.20 20.78
C VAL A 418 -21.02 -10.90 21.60
N GLN A 419 -20.00 -10.07 21.39
CA GLN A 419 -19.85 -8.80 22.09
C GLN A 419 -20.72 -7.70 21.46
N PRO A 420 -21.26 -6.78 22.28
CA PRO A 420 -22.00 -5.64 21.77
C PRO A 420 -21.10 -4.76 20.89
N ASP A 421 -21.66 -4.30 19.77
CA ASP A 421 -20.97 -3.38 18.85
C ASP A 421 -20.91 -1.97 19.46
N VAL A 422 -19.74 -1.63 20.02
CA VAL A 422 -19.47 -0.30 20.57
C VAL A 422 -18.85 0.56 19.47
N GLY A 423 -19.56 1.62 19.07
CA GLY A 423 -19.08 2.55 18.06
C GLY A 423 -17.74 3.19 18.42
N LYS A 424 -16.82 3.20 17.48
CA LYS A 424 -15.47 3.76 17.64
C LYS A 424 -15.32 5.09 16.91
N ARG A 425 -14.40 5.92 17.40
CA ARG A 425 -13.88 7.08 16.67
C ARG A 425 -12.67 6.65 15.84
N ILE A 426 -12.80 6.74 14.53
CA ILE A 426 -11.78 6.33 13.56
C ILE A 426 -11.23 7.57 12.87
N LEU A 427 -9.92 7.80 13.01
CA LEU A 427 -9.22 8.91 12.36
C LEU A 427 -8.39 8.41 11.17
N VAL A 428 -8.61 8.98 9.99
CA VAL A 428 -7.93 8.58 8.76
C VAL A 428 -7.15 9.75 8.17
N PHE A 429 -5.83 9.61 8.09
CA PHE A 429 -4.95 10.53 7.39
C PHE A 429 -4.73 10.07 5.95
N VAL A 430 -4.87 10.98 4.98
CA VAL A 430 -4.74 10.68 3.55
C VAL A 430 -3.76 11.64 2.89
N ASN A 431 -2.53 11.18 2.63
CA ASN A 431 -1.48 12.05 2.08
C ASN A 431 -1.62 12.28 0.58
N GLY A 432 -0.96 13.33 0.09
CA GLY A 432 -0.80 13.62 -1.32
C GLY A 432 0.46 13.00 -1.92
N TYR A 433 1.10 13.74 -2.83
CA TYR A 433 2.40 13.36 -3.40
C TYR A 433 3.49 13.33 -2.32
N ARG A 434 4.37 12.33 -2.38
CA ARG A 434 5.54 12.13 -1.50
C ARG A 434 6.75 12.64 -2.29
N PRO A 435 7.40 13.72 -1.86
CA PRO A 435 8.49 14.27 -2.65
C PRO A 435 9.77 13.44 -2.45
N VAL A 436 10.47 13.15 -3.56
CA VAL A 436 11.81 12.49 -3.56
C VAL A 436 12.93 13.37 -3.00
N SER A 437 12.61 14.65 -2.73
CA SER A 437 13.48 15.63 -2.10
C SER A 437 12.64 16.62 -1.31
N THR A 438 13.02 16.89 -0.05
CA THR A 438 12.42 17.95 0.77
C THR A 438 13.05 19.33 0.52
N SER A 439 13.97 19.44 -0.47
CA SER A 439 14.70 20.66 -0.79
C SER A 439 13.79 21.72 -1.43
N ALA A 440 13.88 22.97 -0.96
CA ALA A 440 13.13 24.10 -1.49
C ALA A 440 13.67 24.66 -2.82
N SER A 441 14.80 24.14 -3.33
CA SER A 441 15.47 24.57 -4.56
C SER A 441 15.18 23.62 -5.71
N ALA A 442 14.83 24.16 -6.88
CA ALA A 442 14.58 23.39 -8.09
C ALA A 442 15.83 22.64 -8.58
N ILE A 443 17.02 23.24 -8.45
CA ILE A 443 18.30 22.62 -8.80
C ILE A 443 18.59 21.43 -7.88
N ASP A 444 18.37 21.58 -6.57
CA ASP A 444 18.56 20.49 -5.61
C ASP A 444 17.55 19.36 -5.83
N ALA A 445 16.31 19.70 -6.25
CA ALA A 445 15.29 18.74 -6.66
C ALA A 445 15.69 17.98 -7.94
N PHE A 446 16.25 18.65 -8.96
CA PHE A 446 16.80 18.02 -10.16
C PHE A 446 17.98 17.09 -9.84
N THR A 447 18.91 17.52 -9.00
CA THR A 447 20.03 16.68 -8.57
C THR A 447 19.54 15.50 -7.71
N SER A 448 18.45 15.65 -6.95
CA SER A 448 17.85 14.55 -6.17
C SER A 448 17.09 13.56 -7.06
N ILE A 449 16.41 14.05 -8.10
CA ILE A 449 15.73 13.24 -9.14
C ILE A 449 16.73 12.35 -9.90
N GLY A 450 17.91 12.90 -10.24
CA GLY A 450 18.97 12.14 -10.89
C GLY A 450 19.55 11.01 -10.02
N ASN A 451 19.55 11.19 -8.70
CA ASN A 451 20.25 10.29 -7.78
C ASN A 451 19.32 9.32 -7.01
N ASN A 452 18.04 9.66 -6.80
CA ASN A 452 17.06 8.85 -6.06
C ASN A 452 15.96 8.26 -6.95
N GLY A 453 16.10 8.40 -8.27
CA GLY A 453 15.01 8.17 -9.21
C GLY A 453 14.03 9.34 -9.28
N VAL A 454 13.22 9.33 -10.33
CA VAL A 454 12.38 10.47 -10.72
C VAL A 454 11.18 10.64 -9.79
N GLU A 455 10.55 9.54 -9.36
CA GLU A 455 9.43 9.52 -8.41
C GLU A 455 9.43 8.21 -7.63
N PHE A 456 8.79 8.21 -6.45
CA PHE A 456 8.45 6.97 -5.77
C PHE A 456 7.42 6.15 -6.57
N PRO A 457 7.38 4.82 -6.39
CA PRO A 457 6.29 4.02 -6.92
C PRO A 457 4.93 4.53 -6.41
N SER A 458 3.90 4.36 -7.24
CA SER A 458 2.52 4.69 -6.87
C SER A 458 2.04 3.80 -5.72
N SER A 459 1.13 4.35 -4.92
CA SER A 459 0.49 3.66 -3.80
C SER A 459 -0.02 2.28 -4.18
N LYS A 460 0.14 1.31 -3.26
CA LYS A 460 -0.49 -0.02 -3.34
C LYS A 460 -1.95 -0.04 -2.90
N ASN A 461 -2.48 1.11 -2.46
CA ASN A 461 -3.82 1.27 -1.92
C ASN A 461 -4.10 0.47 -0.66
N VAL A 462 -3.10 0.33 0.20
CA VAL A 462 -3.23 -0.28 1.53
C VAL A 462 -3.31 0.81 2.61
N CYS A 463 -3.92 0.47 3.75
CA CYS A 463 -3.97 1.34 4.92
C CYS A 463 -2.95 0.87 5.97
N TYR A 464 -2.33 1.80 6.68
CA TYR A 464 -1.33 1.54 7.72
C TYR A 464 -1.84 2.03 9.07
N VAL A 465 -1.34 1.45 10.15
CA VAL A 465 -1.63 1.87 11.54
C VAL A 465 -0.62 2.91 12.06
N GLU A 466 0.39 3.23 11.26
CA GLU A 466 1.44 4.20 11.56
C GLU A 466 1.74 5.08 10.33
N ASP A 467 2.32 6.27 10.56
CA ASP A 467 2.77 7.18 9.50
C ASP A 467 4.03 6.65 8.81
N ARG A 468 3.87 5.56 8.06
CA ARG A 468 4.96 4.76 7.48
C ARG A 468 5.95 5.57 6.63
N PHE A 469 5.49 6.68 6.05
CA PHE A 469 6.27 7.50 5.12
C PHE A 469 6.65 8.86 5.70
N ASP A 470 6.48 9.05 7.01
CA ASP A 470 6.84 10.28 7.71
C ASP A 470 6.24 11.52 7.05
N TYR A 471 5.01 11.38 6.56
CA TYR A 471 4.35 12.44 5.81
C TYR A 471 3.80 13.52 6.74
N TRP A 472 3.37 13.13 7.94
CA TRP A 472 2.63 13.96 8.89
C TRP A 472 3.44 14.21 10.15
N ARG A 473 3.96 13.15 10.77
CA ARG A 473 4.58 13.16 12.10
C ARG A 473 5.79 14.09 12.24
N PRO A 474 6.74 14.14 11.29
CA PRO A 474 7.94 14.97 11.45
C PRO A 474 7.67 16.47 11.52
N TRP A 475 6.49 16.90 11.10
CA TRP A 475 6.17 18.31 10.95
C TRP A 475 5.47 18.87 12.18
N GLY A 476 6.19 18.86 13.32
CA GLY A 476 5.66 19.33 14.60
C GLY A 476 4.58 18.41 15.16
N ALA A 477 4.74 17.09 14.96
CA ALA A 477 3.77 16.08 15.39
C ALA A 477 2.35 16.39 14.90
N PHE A 478 2.22 16.79 13.63
CA PHE A 478 0.97 17.32 13.06
C PHE A 478 -0.21 16.36 13.22
N ASP A 479 0.03 15.07 12.97
CA ASP A 479 -0.95 14.00 13.18
C ASP A 479 -1.33 13.85 14.67
N GLN A 480 -0.35 13.91 15.58
CA GLN A 480 -0.58 13.83 17.02
C GLN A 480 -1.53 14.92 17.50
N GLN A 481 -1.44 16.13 16.97
CA GLN A 481 -2.32 17.23 17.35
C GLN A 481 -3.80 16.99 16.98
N PHE A 482 -4.07 16.24 15.91
CA PHE A 482 -5.41 15.74 15.60
C PHE A 482 -5.81 14.62 16.55
N ILE A 483 -4.92 13.65 16.79
CA ILE A 483 -5.16 12.53 17.72
C ILE A 483 -5.49 13.04 19.12
N ASP A 484 -4.77 14.07 19.59
CA ASP A 484 -4.95 14.63 20.93
C ASP A 484 -6.27 15.37 21.09
N ARG A 485 -6.79 15.97 20.01
CA ARG A 485 -8.10 16.65 20.02
C ARG A 485 -9.25 15.68 19.84
N ILE A 486 -9.18 14.82 18.81
CA ILE A 486 -10.27 13.93 18.42
C ILE A 486 -10.38 12.74 19.39
N LYS A 487 -9.29 12.37 20.06
CA LYS A 487 -9.19 11.17 20.91
C LYS A 487 -9.78 9.93 20.21
N PRO A 488 -9.26 9.56 19.03
CA PRO A 488 -9.75 8.41 18.27
C PRO A 488 -9.40 7.10 18.98
N ASN A 489 -10.24 6.08 18.81
CA ASN A 489 -9.95 4.72 19.24
C ASN A 489 -8.92 4.06 18.32
N GLU A 490 -8.99 4.37 17.02
CA GLU A 490 -8.10 3.82 16.00
C GLU A 490 -7.68 4.91 15.01
N VAL A 491 -6.44 4.83 14.54
CA VAL A 491 -5.83 5.76 13.58
C VAL A 491 -5.30 4.97 12.40
N TYR A 492 -5.63 5.44 11.19
CA TYR A 492 -5.17 4.85 9.96
C TYR A 492 -4.54 5.89 9.03
N TYR A 493 -3.51 5.46 8.31
CA TYR A 493 -2.78 6.26 7.35
C TYR A 493 -2.92 5.62 5.96
N ALA A 494 -3.54 6.35 5.03
CA ALA A 494 -3.77 5.90 3.66
C ALA A 494 -2.83 6.63 2.70
N ASP A 495 -2.03 5.86 1.96
CA ASP A 495 -1.08 6.41 1.01
C ASP A 495 -1.76 6.87 -0.28
N GLY A 496 -1.96 8.18 -0.43
CA GLY A 496 -2.50 8.78 -1.66
C GLY A 496 -1.45 9.07 -2.73
N HIS A 497 -0.19 8.63 -2.55
CA HIS A 497 0.91 8.90 -3.46
C HIS A 497 0.67 8.34 -4.87
N HIS A 498 0.74 9.22 -5.87
CA HIS A 498 0.78 8.89 -7.28
C HIS A 498 1.65 9.90 -7.98
N SER A 499 2.17 9.52 -9.15
CA SER A 499 2.99 10.40 -9.99
C SER A 499 2.38 11.80 -10.17
N VAL A 500 3.25 12.81 -10.23
CA VAL A 500 2.96 14.20 -10.62
C VAL A 500 2.21 14.25 -11.97
N ALA A 501 2.29 13.22 -12.81
CA ALA A 501 1.46 13.13 -14.03
C ALA A 501 -0.06 13.17 -13.75
N THR A 502 -0.48 12.85 -12.53
CA THR A 502 -1.87 12.94 -12.08
C THR A 502 -2.26 14.33 -11.55
N SER A 503 -1.30 15.20 -11.29
CA SER A 503 -1.50 16.58 -10.84
C SER A 503 -1.95 17.50 -11.99
N ASN A 504 -2.24 18.76 -11.68
CA ASN A 504 -2.45 19.85 -12.64
C ASN A 504 -1.26 20.09 -13.56
N TYR A 505 -0.05 19.79 -13.08
CA TYR A 505 1.18 19.92 -13.84
C TYR A 505 1.34 18.85 -14.93
N ARG A 506 0.75 17.66 -14.75
CA ARG A 506 0.78 16.53 -15.71
C ARG A 506 2.16 15.96 -16.04
N SER A 507 3.23 16.59 -15.62
CA SER A 507 4.60 16.09 -15.69
C SER A 507 5.45 16.81 -14.65
N ILE A 508 6.53 16.17 -14.24
CA ILE A 508 7.53 16.78 -13.35
C ILE A 508 8.25 17.93 -14.04
N MET A 509 8.50 17.82 -15.35
CA MET A 509 9.17 18.89 -16.10
C MET A 509 8.38 20.20 -16.05
N ASN A 510 7.05 20.13 -16.26
CA ASN A 510 6.20 21.30 -16.15
C ASN A 510 6.21 21.88 -14.74
N PHE A 511 6.15 21.01 -13.72
CA PHE A 511 6.25 21.42 -12.32
C PHE A 511 7.56 22.17 -12.02
N LEU A 512 8.70 21.63 -12.44
CA LEU A 512 10.01 22.21 -12.20
C LEU A 512 10.22 23.52 -12.95
N GLN A 513 9.79 23.59 -14.22
CA GLN A 513 9.84 24.82 -15.01
C GLN A 513 9.03 25.93 -14.36
N THR A 514 7.78 25.65 -13.94
CA THR A 514 6.96 26.63 -13.24
C THR A 514 7.55 27.01 -11.89
N SER A 515 8.00 26.04 -11.09
CA SER A 515 8.59 26.28 -9.77
C SER A 515 9.85 27.15 -9.86
N SER A 516 10.68 26.96 -10.89
CA SER A 516 11.91 27.73 -11.09
C SER A 516 11.63 29.16 -11.56
N ALA A 517 10.59 29.36 -12.36
CA ALA A 517 10.21 30.67 -12.89
C ALA A 517 9.33 31.49 -11.91
N TYR A 518 8.75 30.84 -10.89
CA TYR A 518 7.84 31.51 -9.97
C TYR A 518 8.56 32.49 -9.04
N PRO A 519 8.04 33.71 -8.83
CA PRO A 519 8.70 34.68 -7.97
C PRO A 519 8.70 34.24 -6.51
N LYS A 520 9.82 34.49 -5.81
CA LYS A 520 9.89 34.35 -4.35
C LYS A 520 8.94 35.35 -3.67
N PRO A 521 8.48 35.06 -2.44
CA PRO A 521 7.70 36.02 -1.63
C PRO A 521 8.39 37.38 -1.53
N CYS A 522 7.63 38.46 -1.74
CA CYS A 522 8.16 39.83 -1.58
C CYS A 522 8.55 40.10 -0.12
N LYS A 523 9.60 40.91 0.08
CA LYS A 523 9.88 41.53 1.38
C LYS A 523 9.08 42.84 1.48
N GLY A 524 8.12 42.91 2.40
CA GLY A 524 7.26 44.08 2.59
C GLY A 524 6.15 44.19 1.52
N ARG A 525 5.86 45.40 1.04
CA ARG A 525 4.74 45.66 0.12
C ARG A 525 4.85 44.82 -1.16
N HIS A 526 3.80 44.06 -1.46
CA HIS A 526 3.78 43.16 -2.61
C HIS A 526 3.81 43.91 -3.95
N ARG A 527 4.79 43.58 -4.79
CA ARG A 527 4.94 44.06 -6.18
C ARG A 527 4.90 42.90 -7.19
N CYS A 528 4.45 41.73 -6.74
CA CYS A 528 4.52 40.47 -7.47
C CYS A 528 3.28 40.17 -8.31
N GLU A 529 2.44 41.15 -8.64
CA GLU A 529 1.26 40.90 -9.50
C GLU A 529 1.64 40.53 -10.93
N TYR A 530 2.77 41.06 -11.41
CA TYR A 530 3.31 40.81 -12.74
C TYR A 530 4.75 40.31 -12.66
N ILE A 531 5.13 39.43 -13.59
CA ILE A 531 6.52 39.03 -13.83
C ILE A 531 6.93 39.38 -15.26
N LYS A 532 8.22 39.60 -15.48
CA LYS A 532 8.81 39.72 -16.82
C LYS A 532 9.22 38.33 -17.30
N THR A 533 8.74 37.93 -18.46
CA THR A 533 9.16 36.72 -19.18
C THR A 533 9.84 37.13 -20.50
N SER A 534 10.41 36.16 -21.22
CA SER A 534 10.95 36.39 -22.57
C SER A 534 9.89 36.89 -23.57
N ALA A 535 8.61 36.66 -23.30
CA ALA A 535 7.48 37.11 -24.11
C ALA A 535 6.85 38.44 -23.62
N GLY A 536 7.46 39.12 -22.63
CA GLY A 536 6.99 40.38 -22.09
C GLY A 536 6.44 40.29 -20.65
N GLN A 537 5.64 41.28 -20.24
CA GLN A 537 5.08 41.34 -18.89
C GLN A 537 3.78 40.52 -18.81
N GLN A 538 3.70 39.55 -17.91
CA GLN A 538 2.54 38.70 -17.72
C GLN A 538 2.10 38.69 -16.25
N ARG A 539 0.79 38.53 -16.00
CA ARG A 539 0.27 38.35 -14.63
C ARG A 539 0.82 37.07 -14.01
N THR A 540 1.38 37.17 -12.82
CA THR A 540 2.04 36.06 -12.11
C THR A 540 1.15 34.84 -11.94
N LEU A 541 -0.14 35.05 -11.64
CA LEU A 541 -1.11 33.96 -11.43
C LEU A 541 -1.38 33.12 -12.69
N LEU A 542 -1.14 33.64 -13.89
CA LEU A 542 -1.33 32.89 -15.14
C LEU A 542 -0.29 31.77 -15.32
N ASN A 543 0.81 31.83 -14.58
CA ASN A 543 1.83 30.78 -14.59
C ASN A 543 1.42 29.56 -13.73
N LEU A 544 0.39 29.69 -12.89
CA LEU A 544 -0.08 28.58 -12.06
C LEU A 544 -1.16 27.76 -12.79
N PRO A 545 -1.05 26.42 -12.83
CA PRO A 545 -2.02 25.59 -13.50
C PRO A 545 -3.30 25.39 -12.65
N PHE A 546 -4.22 26.36 -12.70
CA PHE A 546 -5.54 26.24 -12.06
C PHE A 546 -6.50 25.27 -12.78
N LYS A 547 -6.20 24.89 -14.03
CA LYS A 547 -7.05 23.99 -14.83
C LYS A 547 -6.91 22.55 -14.36
N SER A 548 -7.99 22.00 -13.84
CA SER A 548 -7.99 20.66 -13.25
C SER A 548 -7.59 19.53 -14.22
N ASN A 549 -6.67 18.66 -13.80
CA ASN A 549 -6.42 17.38 -14.44
C ASN A 549 -7.46 16.33 -14.00
N ARG A 550 -8.67 16.39 -14.58
CA ARG A 550 -9.77 15.45 -14.25
C ARG A 550 -9.41 13.97 -14.43
N LYS A 551 -8.57 13.63 -15.42
CA LYS A 551 -8.11 12.25 -15.64
C LYS A 551 -7.25 11.77 -14.47
N GLY A 552 -6.29 12.59 -14.05
CA GLY A 552 -5.44 12.31 -12.88
C GLY A 552 -6.24 12.25 -11.57
N PHE A 553 -7.19 13.17 -11.38
CA PHE A 553 -8.12 13.17 -10.25
C PHE A 553 -8.92 11.85 -10.16
N ASN A 554 -9.56 11.44 -11.27
CA ASN A 554 -10.35 10.22 -11.31
C ASN A 554 -9.51 8.95 -11.15
N LEU A 555 -8.25 8.96 -11.57
CA LEU A 555 -7.32 7.86 -11.28
C LEU A 555 -7.10 7.74 -9.77
N ARG A 556 -6.75 8.84 -9.08
CA ARG A 556 -6.56 8.82 -7.63
C ARG A 556 -7.83 8.47 -6.86
N ARG A 557 -9.00 8.95 -7.31
CA ARG A 557 -10.30 8.56 -6.73
C ARG A 557 -10.58 7.06 -6.88
N ARG A 558 -10.30 6.46 -8.05
CA ARG A 558 -10.46 5.00 -8.23
C ARG A 558 -9.51 4.20 -7.34
N ASN A 559 -8.27 4.65 -7.20
CA ASN A 559 -7.29 4.03 -6.29
C ASN A 559 -7.69 4.20 -4.81
N GLY A 560 -8.21 5.38 -4.44
CA GLY A 560 -8.81 5.63 -3.14
C GLY A 560 -9.99 4.73 -2.83
N LYS A 561 -10.81 4.39 -3.84
CA LYS A 561 -11.90 3.40 -3.68
C LYS A 561 -11.37 2.04 -3.25
N ILE A 562 -10.22 1.62 -3.76
CA ILE A 562 -9.56 0.38 -3.34
C ILE A 562 -9.11 0.46 -1.88
N ALA A 563 -8.47 1.56 -1.48
CA ALA A 563 -8.09 1.76 -0.07
C ALA A 563 -9.31 1.85 0.86
N GLY A 564 -10.42 2.45 0.43
CA GLY A 564 -11.65 2.45 1.23
C GLY A 564 -12.22 1.06 1.45
N MET A 565 -12.16 0.17 0.44
CA MET A 565 -12.51 -1.25 0.63
C MET A 565 -11.54 -1.98 1.56
N ASN A 566 -10.28 -1.58 1.61
CA ASN A 566 -9.31 -2.13 2.57
C ASN A 566 -9.54 -1.63 3.99
N LEU A 567 -9.87 -0.34 4.15
CA LEU A 567 -10.30 0.20 5.44
C LEU A 567 -11.57 -0.50 5.92
N LEU A 568 -12.55 -0.74 5.05
CA LEU A 568 -13.77 -1.47 5.40
C LEU A 568 -13.48 -2.88 5.94
N GLN A 569 -12.47 -3.57 5.41
CA GLN A 569 -12.04 -4.88 5.91
C GLN A 569 -11.39 -4.80 7.31
N LEU A 570 -10.66 -3.71 7.59
CA LEU A 570 -10.07 -3.46 8.91
C LEU A 570 -11.16 -3.17 9.94
N LEU A 571 -12.14 -2.33 9.58
CA LEU A 571 -13.26 -1.97 10.45
C LEU A 571 -14.23 -3.14 10.67
N ASN A 572 -14.44 -3.97 9.64
CA ASN A 572 -15.36 -5.11 9.68
C ASN A 572 -14.63 -6.46 9.70
N GLU A 573 -13.55 -6.58 10.49
CA GLU A 573 -12.98 -7.90 10.79
C GLU A 573 -14.04 -8.86 11.35
N VAL A 574 -15.05 -8.30 12.01
CA VAL A 574 -16.26 -8.95 12.50
C VAL A 574 -17.45 -8.26 11.79
N PRO A 575 -18.46 -9.01 11.32
CA PRO A 575 -19.58 -8.41 10.61
C PRO A 575 -20.32 -7.39 11.48
N ASN A 576 -20.67 -6.25 10.87
CA ASN A 576 -21.47 -5.15 11.42
C ASN A 576 -20.84 -4.21 12.46
N TYR A 577 -19.55 -4.33 12.81
CA TYR A 577 -18.94 -3.36 13.73
C TYR A 577 -18.78 -1.94 13.15
N GLY A 578 -18.68 -1.78 11.83
CA GLY A 578 -18.39 -0.47 11.23
C GLY A 578 -19.53 0.56 11.27
N ARG A 579 -20.80 0.14 11.41
CA ARG A 579 -21.96 1.04 11.20
C ARG A 579 -22.09 2.13 12.26
N ASN A 580 -21.67 1.81 13.48
CA ASN A 580 -21.68 2.73 14.61
C ASN A 580 -20.37 3.53 14.70
N ASP A 581 -19.38 3.22 13.87
CA ASP A 581 -18.12 3.94 13.85
C ASP A 581 -18.29 5.35 13.25
N THR A 582 -17.64 6.31 13.88
CA THR A 582 -17.58 7.69 13.45
C THR A 582 -16.24 7.99 12.79
N LEU A 583 -16.27 8.48 11.56
CA LEU A 583 -15.09 8.73 10.73
C LEU A 583 -14.70 10.20 10.71
N PHE A 584 -13.41 10.41 10.90
CA PHE A 584 -12.74 11.69 10.73
C PHE A 584 -11.69 11.54 9.63
N PHE A 585 -11.74 12.40 8.61
CA PHE A 585 -10.76 12.40 7.54
C PHE A 585 -9.89 13.66 7.59
N VAL A 586 -8.59 13.48 7.44
CA VAL A 586 -7.62 14.56 7.22
C VAL A 586 -6.93 14.28 5.89
N ALA A 587 -7.22 15.07 4.87
CA ALA A 587 -6.65 14.89 3.53
C ALA A 587 -5.79 16.09 3.15
N HIS A 588 -4.62 15.82 2.57
CA HIS A 588 -3.72 16.85 2.08
C HIS A 588 -3.53 16.76 0.57
N SER A 589 -3.51 17.88 -0.15
CA SER A 589 -3.20 17.94 -1.58
C SER A 589 -4.15 17.04 -2.40
N MET A 590 -3.62 16.30 -3.38
CA MET A 590 -4.33 15.26 -4.13
C MET A 590 -4.79 14.06 -3.27
N GLY A 591 -4.39 13.99 -2.00
CA GLY A 591 -5.00 13.08 -1.02
C GLY A 591 -6.50 13.34 -0.87
N TYR A 592 -6.99 14.55 -1.18
CA TYR A 592 -8.42 14.84 -1.26
C TYR A 592 -9.15 13.94 -2.29
N ALA A 593 -8.60 13.82 -3.51
CA ALA A 593 -9.20 12.98 -4.55
C ALA A 593 -9.25 11.50 -4.12
N TYR A 594 -8.18 11.07 -3.44
CA TYR A 594 -8.05 9.72 -2.89
C TYR A 594 -9.06 9.47 -1.77
N ALA A 595 -9.18 10.40 -0.82
CA ALA A 595 -10.15 10.34 0.27
C ALA A 595 -11.59 10.28 -0.24
N LEU A 596 -11.96 11.05 -1.28
CA LEU A 596 -13.28 10.92 -1.92
C LEU A 596 -13.52 9.50 -2.44
N GLY A 597 -12.50 8.85 -2.98
CA GLY A 597 -12.58 7.45 -3.38
C GLY A 597 -12.84 6.52 -2.21
N MET A 598 -12.15 6.74 -1.09
CA MET A 598 -12.37 5.96 0.13
C MET A 598 -13.81 6.12 0.63
N ILE A 599 -14.31 7.36 0.65
CA ILE A 599 -15.70 7.69 1.02
C ILE A 599 -16.70 7.00 0.09
N ASP A 600 -16.44 6.94 -1.22
CA ASP A 600 -17.30 6.22 -2.18
C ASP A 600 -17.40 4.72 -1.88
N ALA A 601 -16.33 4.11 -1.37
CA ALA A 601 -16.30 2.69 -1.02
C ALA A 601 -16.98 2.41 0.32
N LEU A 602 -16.72 3.27 1.32
CA LEU A 602 -17.31 3.15 2.65
C LEU A 602 -18.82 3.37 2.60
N GLY A 603 -19.31 4.28 1.76
CA GLY A 603 -20.73 4.50 1.55
C GLY A 603 -21.44 4.79 2.89
N SER A 604 -22.54 4.10 3.17
CA SER A 604 -23.27 4.20 4.44
C SER A 604 -22.80 3.21 5.52
N SER A 605 -21.61 2.64 5.37
CA SER A 605 -21.10 1.62 6.30
C SER A 605 -20.57 2.21 7.60
N CYS A 606 -20.42 3.53 7.70
CA CYS A 606 -19.94 4.29 8.86
C CYS A 606 -20.64 5.65 8.90
N GLN A 607 -20.56 6.34 10.04
CA GLN A 607 -21.05 7.71 10.23
C GLN A 607 -19.91 8.70 9.96
N TYR A 608 -20.13 9.75 9.18
CA TYR A 608 -19.06 10.72 8.87
C TYR A 608 -19.17 11.97 9.75
N LYS A 609 -18.15 12.19 10.58
CA LYS A 609 -18.15 13.29 11.53
C LYS A 609 -17.52 14.56 10.98
N ALA A 610 -16.23 14.51 10.63
CA ALA A 610 -15.52 15.69 10.13
C ALA A 610 -14.56 15.37 8.99
N PHE A 611 -14.49 16.28 8.00
CA PHE A 611 -13.54 16.21 6.90
C PHE A 611 -12.69 17.49 6.81
N TYR A 612 -11.42 17.36 7.19
CA TYR A 612 -10.42 18.41 7.16
C TYR A 612 -9.59 18.30 5.87
N ILE A 613 -9.72 19.28 4.98
CA ILE A 613 -9.11 19.27 3.65
C ILE A 613 -8.03 20.35 3.58
N LEU A 614 -6.77 19.94 3.59
CA LEU A 614 -5.59 20.81 3.61
C LEU A 614 -5.02 20.93 2.20
N ALA A 615 -4.84 22.16 1.72
CA ALA A 615 -4.27 22.45 0.40
C ALA A 615 -4.82 21.58 -0.75
N PRO A 616 -6.14 21.35 -0.90
CA PRO A 616 -6.64 20.43 -1.93
C PRO A 616 -6.27 20.87 -3.36
N GLU A 617 -5.53 20.00 -4.04
CA GLU A 617 -5.31 20.11 -5.46
C GLU A 617 -6.54 19.60 -6.22
N ASN A 618 -6.82 20.15 -7.41
CA ASN A 618 -7.91 19.68 -8.27
C ASN A 618 -9.29 19.68 -7.59
N ALA A 619 -9.50 20.53 -6.57
CA ALA A 619 -10.69 20.49 -5.73
C ALA A 619 -12.03 20.58 -6.49
N GLN A 620 -12.05 21.28 -7.63
CA GLN A 620 -13.22 21.44 -8.51
C GLN A 620 -13.56 20.20 -9.37
N ALA A 621 -12.64 19.24 -9.50
CA ALA A 621 -12.85 18.03 -10.30
C ALA A 621 -13.74 16.99 -9.59
N GLY A 622 -13.70 16.97 -8.26
CA GLY A 622 -14.58 16.15 -7.41
C GLY A 622 -15.65 16.99 -6.73
N GLN A 623 -16.59 16.32 -6.07
CA GLN A 623 -17.66 16.98 -5.32
C GLN A 623 -17.89 16.24 -4.01
N ILE A 624 -18.01 17.01 -2.93
CA ILE A 624 -18.48 16.52 -1.63
C ILE A 624 -20.00 16.60 -1.57
N LYS A 625 -20.63 15.72 -0.79
CA LYS A 625 -22.03 15.85 -0.36
C LYS A 625 -22.03 16.38 1.07
N PRO A 626 -22.35 17.66 1.33
CA PRO A 626 -22.29 18.21 2.69
C PRO A 626 -23.20 17.49 3.67
N THR A 627 -24.38 17.05 3.23
CA THR A 627 -25.39 16.39 4.06
C THR A 627 -24.97 15.06 4.67
N GLN A 628 -23.86 14.47 4.21
CA GLN A 628 -23.34 13.23 4.79
C GLN A 628 -22.40 13.48 5.97
N TRP A 629 -21.95 14.73 6.20
CA TRP A 629 -20.98 15.11 7.25
C TRP A 629 -21.59 16.10 8.22
N ASP A 630 -21.16 16.04 9.48
CA ASP A 630 -21.45 17.13 10.43
C ASP A 630 -20.61 18.36 10.09
N GLU A 631 -19.33 18.16 9.75
CA GLU A 631 -18.39 19.25 9.53
C GLU A 631 -17.44 19.00 8.35
N ILE A 632 -17.22 20.04 7.54
CA ILE A 632 -16.27 19.99 6.43
C ILE A 632 -15.59 21.34 6.34
N TYR A 633 -14.26 21.33 6.30
CA TYR A 633 -13.46 22.53 6.18
C TYR A 633 -12.36 22.37 5.13
N GLN A 634 -12.15 23.43 4.35
CA GLN A 634 -11.01 23.54 3.43
C GLN A 634 -10.06 24.61 3.95
N TYR A 635 -8.78 24.28 4.08
CA TYR A 635 -7.73 25.20 4.50
C TYR A 635 -6.72 25.42 3.37
N GLY A 636 -6.42 26.67 3.03
CA GLY A 636 -5.35 26.99 2.08
C GLY A 636 -5.43 28.39 1.45
N CYS A 637 -4.70 28.59 0.35
CA CYS A 637 -4.61 29.88 -0.32
C CYS A 637 -5.84 30.22 -1.15
N PHE A 638 -6.18 31.51 -1.21
CA PHE A 638 -7.23 32.07 -2.03
C PHE A 638 -6.62 32.94 -3.13
N ALA A 639 -6.86 32.58 -4.39
CA ALA A 639 -6.41 33.35 -5.55
C ALA A 639 -7.38 34.49 -5.96
N LYS A 640 -8.60 34.51 -5.39
CA LYS A 640 -9.68 35.44 -5.72
C LYS A 640 -10.50 35.79 -4.49
N GLY A 641 -11.20 36.93 -4.52
CA GLY A 641 -12.06 37.41 -3.45
C GLY A 641 -11.37 38.38 -2.48
N PRO A 642 -12.09 38.85 -1.45
CA PRO A 642 -11.58 39.87 -0.51
C PRO A 642 -10.42 39.35 0.34
N LEU A 643 -10.38 38.04 0.64
CA LEU A 643 -9.30 37.39 1.40
C LEU A 643 -8.20 36.80 0.51
N ARG A 644 -8.04 37.29 -0.73
CA ARG A 644 -7.01 36.79 -1.64
C ARG A 644 -5.61 37.14 -1.13
N GLN A 645 -4.68 36.19 -1.21
CA GLN A 645 -3.27 36.49 -0.96
C GLN A 645 -2.59 37.07 -2.19
N ALA A 646 -1.51 37.81 -1.98
CA ALA A 646 -0.64 38.28 -3.04
C ALA A 646 -0.14 37.12 -3.91
N ALA A 647 0.11 37.37 -5.19
CA ALA A 647 0.41 36.31 -6.14
C ALA A 647 1.62 35.45 -5.72
N CYS A 648 2.71 36.07 -5.28
CA CYS A 648 3.91 35.37 -4.80
C CYS A 648 3.73 34.56 -3.50
N LEU A 649 2.58 34.67 -2.82
CA LEU A 649 2.23 33.88 -1.64
C LEU A 649 1.30 32.70 -1.96
N GLN A 650 0.87 32.55 -3.21
CA GLN A 650 -0.03 31.46 -3.58
C GLN A 650 0.65 30.09 -3.48
N ASP A 651 -0.18 29.07 -3.25
CA ASP A 651 0.22 27.68 -3.41
C ASP A 651 0.54 27.40 -4.88
N GLY A 652 1.82 27.22 -5.14
CA GLY A 652 2.33 26.88 -6.45
C GLY A 652 2.31 25.38 -6.71
N VAL A 653 2.51 24.54 -5.70
CA VAL A 653 2.51 23.08 -5.88
C VAL A 653 1.12 22.56 -6.24
N ALA A 654 0.09 23.09 -5.59
CA ALA A 654 -1.31 22.80 -5.87
C ALA A 654 -2.10 24.10 -5.92
N PRO A 655 -2.21 24.77 -7.07
CA PRO A 655 -3.01 25.99 -7.19
C PRO A 655 -4.45 25.76 -6.70
N GLN A 656 -4.79 26.42 -5.61
CA GLN A 656 -5.97 26.11 -4.81
C GLN A 656 -7.25 26.62 -5.47
N THR A 657 -8.27 25.75 -5.49
CA THR A 657 -9.63 26.10 -5.91
C THR A 657 -10.63 25.69 -4.84
N GLY A 658 -11.83 26.28 -4.84
CA GLY A 658 -12.87 25.86 -3.90
C GLY A 658 -13.32 24.44 -4.15
N VAL A 659 -13.40 23.63 -3.09
CA VAL A 659 -14.00 22.29 -3.12
C VAL A 659 -15.44 22.40 -3.59
N LYS A 660 -15.80 21.69 -4.66
CA LYS A 660 -17.17 21.72 -5.19
C LYS A 660 -18.13 21.09 -4.18
N GLY A 661 -19.23 21.78 -3.90
CA GLY A 661 -20.21 21.38 -2.89
C GLY A 661 -19.92 21.94 -1.50
N LEU A 662 -18.75 22.55 -1.26
CA LEU A 662 -18.45 23.22 0.01
C LEU A 662 -18.88 24.69 -0.04
N ASP A 663 -19.59 25.13 0.99
CA ASP A 663 -19.93 26.55 1.15
C ASP A 663 -18.65 27.38 1.33
N SER A 664 -18.58 28.55 0.68
CA SER A 664 -17.41 29.43 0.70
C SER A 664 -17.02 29.85 2.12
N LYS A 665 -18.00 29.95 3.02
CA LYS A 665 -17.79 30.26 4.44
C LYS A 665 -17.00 29.18 5.19
N ASN A 666 -16.96 27.94 4.71
CA ASN A 666 -16.22 26.82 5.32
C ASN A 666 -14.80 26.69 4.73
N ARG A 667 -14.37 27.69 3.96
CA ARG A 667 -13.01 27.79 3.45
C ARG A 667 -12.26 28.79 4.31
N LEU A 668 -11.12 28.38 4.82
CA LEU A 668 -10.24 29.20 5.65
C LEU A 668 -8.90 29.37 4.96
N THR A 669 -8.28 30.51 5.24
CA THR A 669 -6.98 30.86 4.67
C THR A 669 -5.95 31.17 5.74
N PHE A 670 -4.69 31.23 5.34
CA PHE A 670 -3.58 31.44 6.27
C PHE A 670 -3.74 32.76 7.04
N PRO A 671 -3.47 32.78 8.35
CA PRO A 671 -3.34 34.03 9.11
C PRO A 671 -2.23 34.91 8.54
N ILE A 672 -2.36 36.23 8.68
CA ILE A 672 -1.36 37.22 8.20
C ILE A 672 0.03 36.94 8.80
N SER A 673 0.10 36.44 10.03
CA SER A 673 1.37 36.06 10.69
C SER A 673 2.14 34.95 9.96
N TYR A 674 1.51 34.21 9.04
CA TYR A 674 2.12 33.14 8.26
C TYR A 674 2.65 33.57 6.91
N GLU A 675 2.46 34.83 6.47
CA GLU A 675 2.88 35.28 5.13
C GLU A 675 4.36 34.99 4.81
N ARG A 676 5.25 35.04 5.81
CA ARG A 676 6.68 34.73 5.64
C ARG A 676 6.97 33.25 5.35
N LYS A 677 6.05 32.35 5.71
CA LYS A 677 6.12 30.90 5.47
C LYS A 677 5.43 30.49 4.17
N MET A 678 4.64 31.38 3.58
CA MET A 678 3.89 31.15 2.34
C MET A 678 4.77 31.25 1.09
N GLY A 679 4.21 30.89 -0.06
CA GLY A 679 4.86 30.90 -1.38
C GLY A 679 4.71 29.58 -2.11
N PHE A 680 5.41 29.42 -3.24
CA PHE A 680 5.22 28.31 -4.17
C PHE A 680 5.12 26.93 -3.49
N THR A 681 6.12 26.58 -2.68
CA THR A 681 6.16 25.33 -1.89
C THR A 681 5.60 25.50 -0.48
N GLY A 682 5.89 26.64 0.16
CA GLY A 682 5.52 26.88 1.56
C GLY A 682 4.02 26.86 1.80
N SER A 683 3.24 27.46 0.90
CA SER A 683 1.77 27.47 0.99
C SER A 683 1.12 26.11 0.78
N HIS A 684 1.88 25.13 0.29
CA HIS A 684 1.46 23.73 0.15
C HIS A 684 1.95 22.84 1.29
N PHE A 685 2.92 23.31 2.07
CA PHE A 685 3.63 22.43 2.97
C PHE A 685 2.79 22.15 4.22
N VAL A 686 2.47 20.87 4.46
CA VAL A 686 1.59 20.46 5.56
C VAL A 686 2.05 20.96 6.94
N GLY A 687 3.37 21.04 7.18
CA GLY A 687 3.92 21.57 8.44
C GLY A 687 3.57 23.03 8.74
N TYR A 688 3.16 23.80 7.74
CA TYR A 688 2.73 25.18 7.92
C TYR A 688 1.23 25.32 8.18
N TYR A 689 0.49 24.22 8.28
CA TYR A 689 -0.93 24.22 8.63
C TYR A 689 -1.21 24.08 10.13
N HIS A 690 -0.19 24.13 11.00
CA HIS A 690 -0.43 24.02 12.45
C HIS A 690 -1.35 25.11 13.02
N TRP A 691 -1.47 26.27 12.37
CA TRP A 691 -2.39 27.34 12.80
C TRP A 691 -3.86 26.90 12.89
N ILE A 692 -4.29 25.84 12.21
CA ILE A 692 -5.68 25.34 12.30
C ILE A 692 -6.03 24.90 13.73
N PHE A 693 -5.00 24.55 14.50
CA PHE A 693 -5.08 24.13 15.88
C PHE A 693 -5.15 25.32 16.84
N ASP A 694 -4.70 26.49 16.41
CA ASP A 694 -4.78 27.75 17.17
C ASP A 694 -6.18 28.39 17.06
N ILE A 695 -7.04 27.90 16.16
CA ILE A 695 -8.43 28.34 16.04
C ILE A 695 -9.18 27.93 17.33
N PRO A 696 -9.76 28.89 18.08
CA PRO A 696 -10.44 28.59 19.33
C PRO A 696 -11.57 27.58 19.18
N GLN A 697 -11.75 26.71 20.18
CA GLN A 697 -12.83 25.72 20.17
C GLN A 697 -14.20 26.38 20.04
N GLY A 698 -15.11 25.74 19.30
CA GLY A 698 -16.43 26.30 18.97
C GLY A 698 -16.41 27.32 17.82
N GLN A 699 -15.24 27.85 17.43
CA GLN A 699 -15.13 28.67 16.23
C GLN A 699 -15.09 27.81 14.97
N LYS A 700 -15.45 28.47 13.88
CA LYS A 700 -15.49 27.86 12.57
C LYS A 700 -14.09 27.45 12.10
N GLY A 701 -13.96 26.22 11.63
CA GLY A 701 -12.68 25.67 11.18
C GLY A 701 -11.79 25.22 12.32
N ALA A 702 -12.26 25.23 13.56
CA ALA A 702 -11.53 24.59 14.65
C ALA A 702 -11.54 23.08 14.45
N VAL A 703 -10.40 22.44 14.72
CA VAL A 703 -10.38 20.99 14.97
C VAL A 703 -11.01 20.79 16.35
N LYS A 704 -12.17 20.14 16.41
CA LYS A 704 -12.93 19.98 17.66
C LYS A 704 -12.24 19.00 18.62
N SER A 705 -12.30 19.33 19.90
CA SER A 705 -11.98 18.40 21.00
C SER A 705 -13.19 17.54 21.36
N TYR A 706 -12.98 16.23 21.56
CA TYR A 706 -14.03 15.21 21.75
C TYR A 706 -13.79 14.27 22.94
#